data_AF-A0A8J9VHL6-F1
#
_entry.id   AF-A0A8J9VHL6-F1
#
_cell.length_a   1.000
_cell.length_b   1.000
_cell.length_c   1.000
_cell.angle_alpha   90.00
_cell.angle_beta   90.00
_cell.angle_gamma   90.00
#
_symmetry.space_group_name_H-M   'P 1'
#
loop_
_entity.id
_entity.type
_entity.pdbx_description
1 polymer ?
#
loop_
_entity_poly.entity_id
_entity_poly.type
_entity_poly.pdbx_seq_one_letter_code
_entity_poly.pdbx_strand_id
1 'polypeptide(L)'
;MFPVDFPQEKRENALIDEELRSFTARGSDEDLDGIPSNVRSSTPVSDPPPYNDLDLQYTIEDVPPWPMCILLGFQHYLTMFGATVALPLILSGPLCVGENNVVKGQLISTIFFVSGLSTLLQSTIGIRLPIVQGGTYTFLVPTFAILSLEKWSCPAEGEEGFGENETWQQRLREIQGAIMVSALFQIFIGFSGLIGIMLRFIGPLAIAPTIALVGLSLFEPAANFCGVQWGIAIFTIFLVLLFSQYLNNVKAPALGWRNGKCGVIWWPVFKLFPVILAIICAWVLSVILTVSGAYTDDATKPQYLARTDARTSVLNDAPWFYFPYPGQWGIPTVSAAGVFGMLAGVLASMVESVGDYYACARLSGAPPPPIHAINRGIGMEGIGCLMAGIWGSGNGTTSYSENIGAIGITKVGSRRVIQVGGVIMILLAVFGKFGALFTTIPDPIIGGLFCCTFGMVTAVGISNLRHVDLNLSRNLFILGFSLIFGLVLPFWLKANPGAINTGVPELDQVLTVLLSTNMAVGGLIGLILDNTVPGTLEQRGMLEWKGVIQDHPKYGRYMDGYNFPFGMNLVRKVACFRHIPFCPTFHEDFLSFLTCGRKRARADTDIDAEAPGTGNDKAYEVNDATAEDSGMNSMIGDRLHNHLAADTSYEDELPGMNSVRTSTL
;
A
#
# COMPACT_ATOMS: atom_id res chain seq x y z
N MET A 1 -11.34 -37.10 33.64
CA MET A 1 -11.65 -35.75 34.13
C MET A 1 -10.44 -35.29 34.94
N PHE A 2 -9.49 -34.61 34.29
CA PHE A 2 -8.25 -34.12 34.90
C PHE A 2 -8.19 -32.60 34.69
N PRO A 3 -7.84 -31.80 35.71
CA PRO A 3 -7.72 -30.36 35.57
C PRO A 3 -6.38 -29.99 34.93
N VAL A 4 -6.39 -29.06 33.99
CA VAL A 4 -5.19 -28.47 33.39
C VAL A 4 -4.91 -27.17 34.13
N ASP A 5 -3.89 -27.18 34.98
CA ASP A 5 -3.29 -25.98 35.55
C ASP A 5 -2.51 -25.23 34.47
N PHE A 6 -2.52 -23.89 34.52
CA PHE A 6 -1.71 -22.99 33.69
C PHE A 6 -0.58 -22.34 34.52
N PRO A 7 0.63 -22.94 34.62
CA PRO A 7 1.79 -22.31 35.25
C PRO A 7 2.77 -21.66 34.26
N GLN A 8 2.63 -21.87 32.94
CA GLN A 8 3.63 -21.43 31.94
C GLN A 8 3.65 -19.91 31.70
N GLU A 9 2.50 -19.23 31.72
CA GLU A 9 2.39 -17.80 31.41
C GLU A 9 3.12 -16.89 32.42
N LYS A 10 3.21 -17.31 33.70
CA LYS A 10 3.98 -16.57 34.71
C LYS A 10 5.49 -16.78 34.61
N ARG A 11 5.93 -17.91 34.04
CA ARG A 11 7.34 -18.25 33.89
C ARG A 11 7.95 -17.54 32.67
N GLU A 12 7.19 -17.45 31.56
CA GLU A 12 7.59 -16.68 30.37
C GLU A 12 7.69 -15.18 30.66
N ASN A 13 6.73 -14.59 31.37
CA ASN A 13 6.80 -13.17 31.72
C ASN A 13 7.94 -12.82 32.70
N ALA A 14 8.36 -13.77 33.54
CA ALA A 14 9.53 -13.60 34.42
C ALA A 14 10.86 -13.71 33.64
N LEU A 15 10.93 -14.61 32.66
CA LEU A 15 12.07 -14.74 31.74
C LEU A 15 12.22 -13.49 30.85
N ILE A 16 11.10 -12.90 30.40
CA ILE A 16 11.08 -11.63 29.64
C ILE A 16 11.67 -10.48 30.46
N ASP A 17 11.27 -10.31 31.73
CA ASP A 17 11.80 -9.25 32.61
C ASP A 17 13.29 -9.49 32.97
N GLU A 18 13.72 -10.75 33.08
CA GLU A 18 15.10 -11.12 33.38
C GLU A 18 16.03 -10.93 32.16
N GLU A 19 15.59 -11.27 30.95
CA GLU A 19 16.31 -10.96 29.71
C GLU A 19 16.41 -9.45 29.46
N LEU A 20 15.34 -8.68 29.67
CA LEU A 20 15.35 -7.21 29.55
C LEU A 20 16.29 -6.54 30.57
N ARG A 21 16.38 -7.05 31.80
CA ARG A 21 17.32 -6.57 32.83
C ARG A 21 18.76 -6.93 32.49
N SER A 22 19.00 -8.12 31.91
CA SER A 22 20.33 -8.52 31.45
C SER A 22 20.82 -7.67 30.27
N PHE A 23 19.90 -7.16 29.45
CA PHE A 23 20.19 -6.29 28.31
C PHE A 23 20.49 -4.84 28.72
N THR A 24 19.84 -4.34 29.78
CA THR A 24 20.11 -3.00 30.33
C THR A 24 21.37 -2.96 31.21
N ALA A 25 21.72 -4.07 31.87
CA ALA A 25 22.94 -4.15 32.69
C ALA A 25 24.23 -4.37 31.87
N ARG A 26 24.16 -4.81 30.61
CA ARG A 26 25.33 -4.95 29.72
C ARG A 26 25.75 -3.65 29.01
N GLY A 27 25.11 -2.52 29.35
CA GLY A 27 25.43 -1.19 28.83
C GLY A 27 26.25 -0.31 29.79
N SER A 28 26.74 -0.83 30.91
CA SER A 28 27.65 -0.10 31.80
C SER A 28 29.09 -0.55 31.55
N ASP A 29 29.90 0.37 31.05
CA ASP A 29 31.36 0.29 30.99
C ASP A 29 31.93 -0.16 32.32
N GLU A 30 32.52 -1.36 32.37
CA GLU A 30 33.70 -1.73 33.16
C GLU A 30 34.04 -3.22 32.86
N ASP A 31 35.35 -3.52 32.77
CA ASP A 31 35.96 -4.84 32.61
C ASP A 31 36.04 -5.50 31.22
N LEU A 32 36.86 -4.97 30.30
CA LEU A 32 37.40 -5.72 29.15
C LEU A 32 38.86 -5.35 28.81
N ASP A 33 39.79 -5.54 29.74
CA ASP A 33 41.21 -5.69 29.42
C ASP A 33 41.54 -7.19 29.29
N GLY A 34 41.73 -7.69 28.06
CA GLY A 34 42.32 -9.02 27.86
C GLY A 34 41.88 -9.88 26.66
N ILE A 35 41.42 -9.33 25.53
CA ILE A 35 41.12 -10.15 24.33
C ILE A 35 41.89 -9.62 23.09
N PRO A 36 42.65 -10.46 22.36
CA PRO A 36 43.53 -10.05 21.27
C PRO A 36 42.78 -9.53 20.03
N SER A 37 43.41 -8.59 19.34
CA SER A 37 42.86 -7.65 18.35
C SER A 37 42.42 -8.20 16.98
N ASN A 38 42.33 -9.52 16.79
CA ASN A 38 42.06 -10.11 15.47
C ASN A 38 40.64 -10.69 15.29
N VAL A 39 39.72 -10.40 16.22
CA VAL A 39 38.28 -10.72 16.08
C VAL A 39 37.46 -9.48 16.42
N ARG A 40 37.57 -8.44 15.59
CA ARG A 40 36.60 -7.32 15.57
C ARG A 40 36.11 -7.15 14.14
N SER A 41 35.11 -7.94 13.76
CA SER A 41 34.23 -7.63 12.64
C SER A 41 32.82 -7.40 13.19
N SER A 42 32.67 -6.44 14.09
CA SER A 42 31.39 -5.76 14.28
C SER A 42 31.43 -4.54 13.37
N THR A 43 30.79 -4.64 12.21
CA THR A 43 30.31 -3.43 11.54
C THR A 43 29.44 -2.69 12.56
N PRO A 44 29.79 -1.47 13.00
CA PRO A 44 28.86 -0.70 13.79
C PRO A 44 27.60 -0.54 12.93
N VAL A 45 26.44 -0.90 13.48
CA VAL A 45 25.16 -0.49 12.91
C VAL A 45 25.23 1.03 12.94
N SER A 46 25.57 1.64 11.80
CA SER A 46 25.54 3.07 11.64
C SER A 46 24.12 3.52 11.95
N ASP A 47 23.96 4.46 12.88
CA ASP A 47 22.71 5.19 13.07
C ASP A 47 22.16 5.57 11.68
N PRO A 48 20.84 5.43 11.42
CA PRO A 48 20.27 5.94 10.19
C PRO A 48 20.65 7.42 10.09
N PRO A 49 21.15 7.88 8.92
CA PRO A 49 21.59 9.25 8.77
C PRO A 49 20.45 10.20 9.17
N PRO A 50 20.75 11.36 9.77
CA PRO A 50 19.73 12.36 10.06
C PRO A 50 18.91 12.62 8.78
N TYR A 51 17.59 12.72 8.91
CA TYR A 51 16.59 12.89 7.82
C TYR A 51 16.89 13.99 6.78
N ASN A 52 17.95 14.79 6.98
CA ASN A 52 18.49 15.78 6.06
C ASN A 52 19.34 15.23 4.90
N ASP A 53 19.65 13.92 4.85
CA ASP A 53 20.47 13.32 3.78
C ASP A 53 19.67 12.85 2.54
N LEU A 54 18.36 13.06 2.50
CA LEU A 54 17.59 12.84 1.28
C LEU A 54 17.70 14.09 0.40
N ASP A 55 18.32 13.93 -0.78
CA ASP A 55 18.35 14.93 -1.86
C ASP A 55 16.93 15.18 -2.41
N LEU A 56 16.09 15.84 -1.61
CA LEU A 56 14.71 16.20 -1.92
C LEU A 56 14.68 17.61 -2.51
N GLN A 57 14.00 17.75 -3.65
CA GLN A 57 13.74 19.05 -4.25
C GLN A 57 12.67 19.82 -3.48
N TYR A 58 11.65 19.11 -3.00
CA TYR A 58 10.60 19.66 -2.14
C TYR A 58 10.27 18.66 -1.05
N THR A 59 10.33 19.10 0.19
CA THR A 59 9.91 18.37 1.37
C THR A 59 8.39 18.41 1.53
N ILE A 60 7.88 17.69 2.53
CA ILE A 60 6.45 17.47 2.78
C ILE A 60 5.66 18.75 3.04
N GLU A 61 6.28 19.70 3.74
CA GLU A 61 5.68 20.97 4.11
C GLU A 61 5.88 22.06 3.05
N ASP A 62 6.77 21.82 2.08
CA ASP A 62 7.05 22.82 1.06
C ASP A 62 5.87 23.03 0.12
N VAL A 63 5.73 24.27 -0.33
CA VAL A 63 4.75 24.68 -1.34
C VAL A 63 5.51 25.14 -2.58
N PRO A 64 5.67 24.27 -3.59
CA PRO A 64 6.26 24.66 -4.86
C PRO A 64 5.47 25.82 -5.51
N PRO A 65 6.09 26.59 -6.42
CA PRO A 65 5.36 27.57 -7.23
C PRO A 65 4.14 26.94 -7.90
N TRP A 66 3.01 27.65 -7.93
CA TRP A 66 1.73 27.12 -8.41
C TRP A 66 1.78 26.41 -9.78
N PRO A 67 2.47 26.93 -10.82
CA PRO A 67 2.58 26.21 -12.09
C PRO A 67 3.28 24.85 -11.96
N MET A 68 4.31 24.78 -11.12
CA MET A 68 5.02 23.53 -10.83
C MET A 68 4.14 22.58 -10.03
N CYS A 69 3.38 23.09 -9.04
CA CYS A 69 2.40 22.29 -8.30
C CYS A 69 1.36 21.65 -9.22
N ILE A 70 0.82 22.41 -10.18
CA ILE A 70 -0.17 21.91 -11.15
C ILE A 70 0.45 20.83 -12.03
N LEU A 71 1.65 21.08 -12.56
CA LEU A 71 2.33 20.12 -13.43
C LEU A 71 2.68 18.81 -12.68
N LEU A 72 3.22 18.92 -11.47
CA LEU A 72 3.56 17.76 -10.65
C LEU A 72 2.32 17.03 -10.13
N GLY A 73 1.25 17.77 -9.80
CA GLY A 73 -0.04 17.18 -9.41
C GLY A 73 -0.68 16.41 -10.57
N PHE A 74 -0.63 16.97 -11.78
CA PHE A 74 -1.05 16.28 -13.00
C PHE A 74 -0.19 15.04 -13.27
N GLN A 75 1.12 15.11 -13.02
CA GLN A 75 1.99 13.94 -13.10
C GLN A 75 1.53 12.82 -12.15
N HIS A 76 1.24 13.11 -10.88
CA HIS A 76 0.76 12.08 -9.94
C HIS A 76 -0.58 11.49 -10.37
N TYR A 77 -1.47 12.31 -10.93
CA TYR A 77 -2.70 11.83 -11.56
C TYR A 77 -2.40 10.84 -12.72
N LEU A 78 -1.45 11.17 -13.60
CA LEU A 78 -1.04 10.29 -14.68
C LEU A 78 -0.37 9.00 -14.16
N THR A 79 0.41 9.04 -13.09
CA THR A 79 1.05 7.83 -12.55
C THR A 79 0.02 6.78 -12.10
N MET A 80 -1.05 7.18 -11.42
CA MET A 80 -2.10 6.24 -10.97
C MET A 80 -3.07 5.83 -12.08
N PHE A 81 -3.11 6.60 -13.17
CA PHE A 81 -4.14 6.54 -14.20
C PHE A 81 -4.42 5.13 -14.72
N GLY A 82 -3.37 4.40 -15.10
CA GLY A 82 -3.49 3.07 -15.71
C GLY A 82 -4.17 2.06 -14.78
N ALA A 83 -3.75 2.01 -13.52
CA ALA A 83 -4.30 1.10 -12.53
C ALA A 83 -5.75 1.45 -12.14
N THR A 84 -6.11 2.73 -12.09
CA THR A 84 -7.48 3.14 -11.73
C THR A 84 -8.48 2.93 -12.87
N VAL A 85 -8.13 3.22 -14.13
CA VAL A 85 -9.01 2.98 -15.30
C VAL A 85 -9.28 1.50 -15.52
N ALA A 86 -8.27 0.68 -15.26
CA ALA A 86 -8.35 -0.77 -15.33
C ALA A 86 -9.52 -1.36 -14.53
N LEU A 87 -9.83 -0.82 -13.34
CA LEU A 87 -10.77 -1.44 -12.40
C LEU A 87 -12.22 -1.46 -12.91
N PRO A 88 -12.84 -0.35 -13.32
CA PRO A 88 -14.18 -0.39 -13.91
C PRO A 88 -14.26 -1.25 -15.18
N LEU A 89 -13.19 -1.30 -15.98
CA LEU A 89 -13.17 -2.08 -17.22
C LEU A 89 -13.17 -3.58 -16.93
N ILE A 90 -12.37 -4.04 -15.96
CA ILE A 90 -12.41 -5.41 -15.46
C ILE A 90 -13.79 -5.75 -14.90
N LEU A 91 -14.34 -4.85 -14.10
CA LEU A 91 -15.59 -5.07 -13.39
C LEU A 91 -16.82 -5.08 -14.32
N SER A 92 -16.72 -4.45 -15.49
CA SER A 92 -17.83 -4.30 -16.42
C SER A 92 -18.42 -5.63 -16.92
N GLY A 93 -17.57 -6.65 -17.13
CA GLY A 93 -18.00 -7.98 -17.54
C GLY A 93 -18.84 -8.68 -16.46
N PRO A 94 -18.29 -8.90 -15.25
CA PRO A 94 -19.02 -9.52 -14.13
C PRO A 94 -20.27 -8.76 -13.67
N LEU A 95 -20.31 -7.44 -13.86
CA LEU A 95 -21.52 -6.65 -13.63
C LEU A 95 -22.59 -6.80 -14.72
N CYS A 96 -22.31 -7.47 -15.83
CA CYS A 96 -23.17 -7.55 -17.01
C CYS A 96 -23.55 -6.15 -17.57
N VAL A 97 -22.62 -5.19 -17.55
CA VAL A 97 -22.82 -3.86 -18.18
C VAL A 97 -22.92 -3.99 -19.71
N GLY A 98 -22.43 -5.09 -20.27
CA GLY A 98 -22.48 -5.39 -21.70
C GLY A 98 -21.65 -4.40 -22.52
N GLU A 99 -22.20 -4.02 -23.68
CA GLU A 99 -21.58 -3.05 -24.60
C GLU A 99 -21.91 -1.58 -24.27
N ASN A 100 -22.56 -1.30 -23.14
CA ASN A 100 -22.85 0.06 -22.72
C ASN A 100 -21.60 0.80 -22.26
N ASN A 101 -20.83 1.31 -23.24
CA ASN A 101 -19.58 2.02 -23.01
C ASN A 101 -19.78 3.38 -22.31
N VAL A 102 -20.99 3.96 -22.39
CA VAL A 102 -21.31 5.20 -21.66
C VAL A 102 -21.27 4.95 -20.16
N VAL A 103 -21.88 3.85 -19.69
CA VAL A 103 -21.85 3.45 -18.27
C VAL A 103 -20.42 3.13 -17.81
N LYS A 104 -19.63 2.43 -18.63
CA LYS A 104 -18.20 2.19 -18.33
C LYS A 104 -17.45 3.53 -18.13
N GLY A 105 -17.71 4.51 -18.99
CA GLY A 105 -17.13 5.85 -18.87
C GLY A 105 -17.58 6.61 -17.62
N GLN A 106 -18.84 6.45 -17.23
CA GLN A 106 -19.40 6.99 -15.99
C GLN A 106 -18.77 6.35 -14.74
N LEU A 107 -18.53 5.04 -14.74
CA LEU A 107 -17.83 4.35 -13.65
C LEU A 107 -16.37 4.81 -13.53
N ILE A 108 -15.65 4.95 -14.66
CA ILE A 108 -14.29 5.52 -14.70
C ILE A 108 -14.27 6.93 -14.09
N SER A 109 -15.22 7.76 -14.51
CA SER A 109 -15.36 9.13 -13.99
C SER A 109 -15.65 9.11 -12.49
N THR A 110 -16.56 8.24 -12.04
CA THR A 110 -16.95 8.12 -10.63
C THR A 110 -15.78 7.68 -9.74
N ILE A 111 -14.98 6.68 -10.15
CA ILE A 111 -13.85 6.23 -9.34
C ILE A 111 -12.77 7.32 -9.23
N PHE A 112 -12.46 8.07 -10.30
CA PHE A 112 -11.51 9.19 -10.22
C PHE A 112 -12.04 10.34 -9.34
N PHE A 113 -13.33 10.64 -9.43
CA PHE A 113 -13.96 11.66 -8.60
C PHE A 113 -13.80 11.34 -7.11
N VAL A 114 -14.18 10.12 -6.71
CA VAL A 114 -14.05 9.68 -5.32
C VAL A 114 -12.58 9.58 -4.90
N SER A 115 -11.71 9.06 -5.76
CA SER A 115 -10.27 8.95 -5.50
C SER A 115 -9.64 10.33 -5.24
N GLY A 116 -10.09 11.37 -5.96
CA GLY A 116 -9.67 12.74 -5.71
C GLY A 116 -10.15 13.27 -4.36
N LEU A 117 -11.40 13.02 -3.98
CA LEU A 117 -11.94 13.36 -2.65
C LEU A 117 -11.18 12.63 -1.53
N SER A 118 -10.98 11.32 -1.67
CA SER A 118 -10.21 10.50 -0.72
C SER A 118 -8.77 10.98 -0.60
N THR A 119 -8.12 11.35 -1.71
CA THR A 119 -6.76 11.91 -1.71
C THR A 119 -6.68 13.23 -0.94
N LEU A 120 -7.65 14.13 -1.15
CA LEU A 120 -7.72 15.38 -0.41
C LEU A 120 -7.91 15.12 1.09
N LEU A 121 -8.82 14.23 1.47
CA LEU A 121 -9.07 13.88 2.86
C LEU A 121 -7.85 13.24 3.53
N GLN A 122 -7.19 12.30 2.85
CA GLN A 122 -6.05 11.56 3.39
C GLN A 122 -4.81 12.43 3.57
N SER A 123 -4.55 13.32 2.61
CA SER A 123 -3.40 14.24 2.64
C SER A 123 -3.60 15.46 3.55
N THR A 124 -4.85 15.83 3.87
CA THR A 124 -5.16 16.98 4.74
C THR A 124 -5.41 16.60 6.20
N ILE A 125 -6.31 15.64 6.44
CA ILE A 125 -6.79 15.26 7.77
C ILE A 125 -6.29 13.86 8.17
N GLY A 126 -6.17 12.93 7.22
CA GLY A 126 -5.76 11.54 7.46
C GLY A 126 -4.33 11.41 7.98
N ILE A 127 -3.53 10.59 7.33
CA ILE A 127 -2.14 10.43 7.76
C ILE A 127 -1.29 11.69 7.49
N ARG A 128 -1.74 12.59 6.60
CA ARG A 128 -1.00 13.81 6.23
C ARG A 128 0.38 13.54 5.64
N LEU A 129 0.50 12.46 4.88
CA LEU A 129 1.62 12.20 3.98
C LEU A 129 1.23 12.53 2.53
N PRO A 130 2.19 12.72 1.61
CA PRO A 130 1.93 12.90 0.18
C PRO A 130 1.46 11.59 -0.47
N ILE A 131 0.31 11.08 -0.04
CA ILE A 131 -0.28 9.81 -0.52
C ILE A 131 -1.47 10.11 -1.41
N VAL A 132 -1.46 9.48 -2.58
CA VAL A 132 -2.61 9.43 -3.48
C VAL A 132 -3.47 8.23 -3.14
N GLN A 133 -4.77 8.44 -3.08
CA GLN A 133 -5.78 7.40 -2.92
C GLN A 133 -6.40 7.08 -4.27
N GLY A 134 -6.60 5.80 -4.58
CA GLY A 134 -7.22 5.34 -5.81
C GLY A 134 -7.93 4.00 -5.65
N GLY A 135 -8.55 3.48 -6.70
CA GLY A 135 -9.25 2.18 -6.64
C GLY A 135 -8.30 1.00 -6.36
N THR A 136 -8.80 -0.09 -5.76
CA THR A 136 -7.94 -1.21 -5.33
C THR A 136 -8.25 -2.55 -5.99
N TYR A 137 -7.21 -3.35 -6.26
CA TYR A 137 -7.36 -4.73 -6.71
C TYR A 137 -7.83 -5.66 -5.59
N THR A 138 -7.61 -5.32 -4.32
CA THR A 138 -8.02 -6.15 -3.17
C THR A 138 -9.54 -6.28 -3.06
N PHE A 139 -10.32 -5.38 -3.67
CA PHE A 139 -11.77 -5.44 -3.70
C PHE A 139 -12.32 -6.20 -4.91
N LEU A 140 -11.52 -6.45 -5.96
CA LEU A 140 -11.99 -7.20 -7.13
C LEU A 140 -12.25 -8.67 -6.81
N VAL A 141 -11.33 -9.30 -6.07
CA VAL A 141 -11.45 -10.72 -5.71
C VAL A 141 -12.74 -11.02 -4.94
N PRO A 142 -13.07 -10.31 -3.83
CA PRO A 142 -14.35 -10.53 -3.16
C PRO A 142 -15.55 -10.10 -4.01
N THR A 143 -15.42 -9.07 -4.85
CA THR A 143 -16.49 -8.69 -5.80
C THR A 143 -16.83 -9.84 -6.73
N PHE A 144 -15.84 -10.52 -7.31
CA PHE A 144 -16.08 -11.67 -8.18
C PHE A 144 -16.70 -12.85 -7.42
N ALA A 145 -16.26 -13.10 -6.19
CA ALA A 145 -16.87 -14.12 -5.35
C ALA A 145 -18.35 -13.83 -5.05
N ILE A 146 -18.70 -12.57 -4.77
CA ILE A 146 -20.10 -12.15 -4.57
C ILE A 146 -20.92 -12.33 -5.86
N LEU A 147 -20.38 -11.89 -6.99
CA LEU A 147 -21.05 -11.97 -8.29
C LEU A 147 -21.13 -13.40 -8.86
N SER A 148 -20.36 -14.35 -8.31
CA SER A 148 -20.48 -15.78 -8.66
C SER A 148 -21.62 -16.51 -7.95
N LEU A 149 -22.26 -15.89 -6.95
CA LEU A 149 -23.43 -16.48 -6.31
C LEU A 149 -24.59 -16.57 -7.32
N GLU A 150 -25.39 -17.64 -7.23
CA GLU A 150 -26.51 -17.91 -8.16
C GLU A 150 -27.47 -16.72 -8.29
N LYS A 151 -27.81 -16.09 -7.16
CA LYS A 151 -28.63 -14.87 -7.09
C LYS A 151 -28.11 -13.73 -7.97
N TRP A 152 -26.79 -13.65 -8.14
CA TRP A 152 -26.10 -12.61 -8.89
C TRP A 152 -25.43 -13.16 -10.15
N SER A 153 -25.84 -14.32 -10.68
CA SER A 153 -25.32 -14.85 -11.95
C SER A 153 -25.90 -14.10 -13.15
N CYS A 154 -25.11 -13.77 -14.18
CA CYS A 154 -25.64 -13.04 -15.36
C CYS A 154 -26.76 -13.89 -16.01
N PRO A 155 -27.89 -13.28 -16.42
CA PRO A 155 -28.95 -14.03 -17.11
C PRO A 155 -28.42 -14.64 -18.41
N ALA A 156 -28.94 -15.81 -18.77
CA ALA A 156 -28.60 -16.46 -20.04
C ALA A 156 -29.11 -15.61 -21.22
N GLU A 157 -28.34 -15.56 -22.32
CA GLU A 157 -28.74 -14.84 -23.53
C GLU A 157 -30.12 -15.35 -24.01
N GLY A 158 -31.12 -14.46 -24.01
CA GLY A 158 -32.48 -14.76 -24.49
C GLY A 158 -33.53 -15.02 -23.41
N GLU A 159 -33.18 -15.02 -22.12
CA GLU A 159 -34.19 -14.94 -21.06
C GLU A 159 -34.64 -13.49 -20.87
N GLU A 160 -35.97 -13.26 -20.76
CA GLU A 160 -36.56 -11.97 -20.38
C GLU A 160 -36.22 -11.65 -18.92
N GLY A 161 -34.96 -11.34 -18.65
CA GLY A 161 -34.56 -10.62 -17.46
C GLY A 161 -35.10 -9.20 -17.50
N PHE A 162 -35.23 -8.59 -16.32
CA PHE A 162 -35.36 -7.15 -16.14
C PHE A 162 -34.45 -6.39 -17.13
N GLY A 163 -34.90 -5.25 -17.66
CA GLY A 163 -34.23 -4.58 -18.80
C GLY A 163 -32.72 -4.40 -18.60
N GLU A 164 -31.93 -4.34 -19.69
CA GLU A 164 -30.45 -4.35 -19.63
C GLU A 164 -29.85 -3.37 -18.60
N ASN A 165 -30.47 -2.22 -18.38
CA ASN A 165 -30.02 -1.25 -17.38
C ASN A 165 -30.27 -1.66 -15.93
N GLU A 166 -31.29 -2.48 -15.67
CA GLU A 166 -31.69 -2.90 -14.33
C GLU A 166 -30.79 -4.02 -13.80
N THR A 167 -30.24 -4.88 -14.67
CA THR A 167 -29.41 -6.04 -14.26
C THR A 167 -28.08 -5.62 -13.66
N TRP A 168 -27.31 -4.76 -14.34
CA TRP A 168 -26.02 -4.31 -13.83
C TRP A 168 -26.16 -3.36 -12.64
N GLN A 169 -27.23 -2.55 -12.61
CA GLN A 169 -27.50 -1.65 -11.48
C GLN A 169 -27.83 -2.41 -10.20
N GLN A 170 -28.58 -3.52 -10.27
CA GLN A 170 -28.85 -4.35 -9.08
C GLN A 170 -27.57 -4.93 -8.49
N ARG A 171 -26.68 -5.47 -9.35
CA ARG A 171 -25.38 -6.00 -8.93
C ARG A 171 -24.49 -4.93 -8.34
N LEU A 172 -24.41 -3.79 -9.01
CA LEU A 172 -23.59 -2.68 -8.56
C LEU A 172 -24.08 -2.15 -7.20
N ARG A 173 -25.40 -2.08 -6.98
CA ARG A 173 -26.01 -1.72 -5.68
C ARG A 173 -25.66 -2.68 -4.56
N GLU A 174 -25.56 -3.98 -4.85
CA GLU A 174 -25.11 -4.97 -3.87
C GLU A 174 -23.64 -4.76 -3.49
N ILE A 175 -22.78 -4.59 -4.50
CA ILE A 175 -21.36 -4.32 -4.29
C ILE A 175 -21.16 -3.02 -3.50
N GLN A 176 -21.93 -1.97 -3.82
CA GLN A 176 -21.93 -0.71 -3.09
C GLN A 176 -22.29 -0.89 -1.63
N GLY A 177 -23.42 -1.56 -1.33
CA GLY A 177 -23.86 -1.73 0.05
C GLY A 177 -22.88 -2.59 0.85
N ALA A 178 -22.33 -3.64 0.25
CA ALA A 178 -21.27 -4.45 0.85
C ALA A 178 -20.02 -3.61 1.18
N ILE A 179 -19.55 -2.79 0.22
CA ILE A 179 -18.41 -1.87 0.43
C ILE A 179 -18.71 -0.87 1.54
N MET A 180 -19.91 -0.27 1.56
CA MET A 180 -20.27 0.73 2.58
C MET A 180 -20.24 0.15 3.99
N VAL A 181 -20.83 -1.03 4.20
CA VAL A 181 -20.85 -1.66 5.53
C VAL A 181 -19.46 -2.12 5.95
N SER A 182 -18.67 -2.70 5.05
CA SER A 182 -17.29 -3.10 5.35
C SER A 182 -16.38 -1.90 5.58
N ALA A 183 -16.63 -0.77 4.92
CA ALA A 183 -15.94 0.49 5.17
C ALA A 183 -16.25 1.08 6.55
N LEU A 184 -17.49 0.95 7.06
CA LEU A 184 -17.81 1.35 8.44
C LEU A 184 -16.98 0.56 9.46
N PHE A 185 -16.70 -0.72 9.19
CA PHE A 185 -15.80 -1.53 10.00
C PHE A 185 -14.35 -1.02 9.94
N GLN A 186 -13.86 -0.65 8.75
CA GLN A 186 -12.54 -0.03 8.59
C GLN A 186 -12.42 1.29 9.37
N ILE A 187 -13.44 2.15 9.28
CA ILE A 187 -13.54 3.41 10.01
C ILE A 187 -13.47 3.15 11.52
N PHE A 188 -14.22 2.16 12.00
CA PHE A 188 -14.22 1.78 13.40
C PHE A 188 -12.84 1.30 13.86
N ILE A 189 -12.19 0.39 13.14
CA ILE A 189 -10.83 -0.11 13.47
C ILE A 189 -9.81 1.03 13.47
N GLY A 190 -9.84 1.88 12.45
CA GLY A 190 -8.90 3.00 12.31
C GLY A 190 -9.02 3.98 13.47
N PHE A 191 -10.22 4.50 13.74
CA PHE A 191 -10.39 5.51 14.80
C PHE A 191 -10.38 4.93 16.23
N SER A 192 -10.67 3.65 16.43
CA SER A 192 -10.55 2.99 17.74
C SER A 192 -9.11 2.63 18.12
N GLY A 193 -8.16 2.71 17.19
CA GLY A 193 -6.76 2.33 17.43
C GLY A 193 -6.51 0.83 17.53
N LEU A 194 -7.48 0.01 17.15
CA LEU A 194 -7.36 -1.45 17.16
C LEU A 194 -6.33 -1.98 16.14
N ILE A 195 -5.92 -1.16 15.17
CA ILE A 195 -4.89 -1.54 14.19
C ILE A 195 -3.58 -1.95 14.86
N GLY A 196 -3.17 -1.30 15.96
CA GLY A 196 -1.93 -1.65 16.67
C GLY A 196 -1.99 -3.04 17.31
N ILE A 197 -3.18 -3.43 17.80
CA ILE A 197 -3.43 -4.80 18.29
C ILE A 197 -3.42 -5.78 17.12
N MET A 198 -4.08 -5.43 16.01
CA MET A 198 -4.18 -6.29 14.83
C MET A 198 -2.80 -6.59 14.22
N LEU A 199 -1.95 -5.56 14.07
CA LEU A 199 -0.58 -5.69 13.56
C LEU A 199 0.35 -6.47 14.49
N ARG A 200 -0.03 -6.70 15.76
CA ARG A 200 0.72 -7.58 16.67
C ARG A 200 0.60 -9.05 16.30
N PHE A 201 -0.54 -9.45 15.71
CA PHE A 201 -0.84 -10.84 15.34
C PHE A 201 -0.61 -11.13 13.86
N ILE A 202 -0.71 -10.10 13.01
CA ILE A 202 -0.47 -10.20 11.57
C ILE A 202 1.03 -10.00 11.30
N GLY A 203 1.75 -11.09 11.07
CA GLY A 203 3.15 -11.06 10.67
C GLY A 203 3.37 -11.10 9.16
N PRO A 204 4.60 -10.80 8.68
CA PRO A 204 4.91 -10.79 7.25
C PRO A 204 4.59 -12.11 6.52
N LEU A 205 4.66 -13.25 7.24
CA LEU A 205 4.28 -14.58 6.74
C LEU A 205 2.78 -14.74 6.43
N ALA A 206 1.90 -13.96 7.05
CA ALA A 206 0.48 -13.93 6.71
C ALA A 206 0.17 -12.88 5.63
N ILE A 207 0.88 -11.75 5.67
CA ILE A 207 0.70 -10.63 4.73
C ILE A 207 1.11 -11.03 3.31
N ALA A 208 2.27 -11.68 3.17
CA ALA A 208 2.82 -11.99 1.86
C ALA A 208 1.91 -12.89 1.01
N PRO A 209 1.38 -14.03 1.51
CA PRO A 209 0.37 -14.81 0.78
C PRO A 209 -0.88 -14.01 0.46
N THR A 210 -1.39 -13.21 1.40
CA THR A 210 -2.61 -12.42 1.22
C THR A 210 -2.49 -11.49 0.01
N ILE A 211 -1.44 -10.67 -0.04
CA ILE A 211 -1.22 -9.70 -1.12
C ILE A 211 -0.83 -10.43 -2.42
N ALA A 212 0.03 -11.45 -2.33
CA ALA A 212 0.45 -12.19 -3.51
C ALA A 212 -0.72 -12.85 -4.26
N LEU A 213 -1.70 -13.38 -3.50
CA LEU A 213 -2.90 -14.00 -4.04
C LEU A 213 -3.89 -13.02 -4.67
N VAL A 214 -3.86 -11.74 -4.30
CA VAL A 214 -4.63 -10.71 -5.00
C VAL A 214 -4.18 -10.65 -6.46
N GLY A 215 -2.87 -10.54 -6.71
CA GLY A 215 -2.33 -10.55 -8.08
C GLY A 215 -2.52 -11.89 -8.78
N LEU A 216 -2.18 -13.00 -8.12
CA LEU A 216 -2.24 -14.33 -8.74
C LEU A 216 -3.66 -14.73 -9.13
N SER A 217 -4.68 -14.38 -8.35
CA SER A 217 -6.07 -14.76 -8.62
C SER A 217 -6.72 -14.01 -9.79
N LEU A 218 -6.11 -12.94 -10.27
CA LEU A 218 -6.63 -12.12 -11.38
C LEU A 218 -6.06 -12.54 -12.75
N PHE A 219 -5.41 -13.70 -12.84
CA PHE A 219 -4.85 -14.22 -14.09
C PHE A 219 -5.93 -14.54 -15.15
N GLU A 220 -7.10 -15.04 -14.75
CA GLU A 220 -8.20 -15.36 -15.66
C GLU A 220 -8.70 -14.11 -16.42
N PRO A 221 -9.07 -12.99 -15.74
CA PRO A 221 -9.38 -11.73 -16.42
C PRO A 221 -8.26 -11.26 -17.36
N ALA A 222 -7.00 -11.30 -16.92
CA ALA A 222 -5.88 -10.90 -17.77
C ALA A 222 -5.80 -11.74 -19.06
N ALA A 223 -5.93 -13.06 -18.93
CA ALA A 223 -5.92 -13.99 -20.05
C ALA A 223 -7.08 -13.75 -21.03
N ASN A 224 -8.29 -13.47 -20.53
CA ASN A 224 -9.46 -13.21 -21.37
C ASN A 224 -9.31 -11.94 -22.21
N PHE A 225 -8.80 -10.85 -21.62
CA PHE A 225 -8.54 -9.60 -22.35
C PHE A 225 -7.39 -9.77 -23.36
N CYS A 226 -6.32 -10.49 -22.98
CA CYS A 226 -5.23 -10.84 -23.91
C CYS A 226 -5.71 -11.71 -25.09
N GLY A 227 -6.64 -12.64 -24.80
CA GLY A 227 -7.20 -13.59 -25.76
C GLY A 227 -7.97 -12.95 -26.91
N VAL A 228 -8.41 -11.69 -26.77
CA VAL A 228 -8.99 -10.89 -27.85
C VAL A 228 -8.02 -10.75 -29.02
N GLN A 229 -6.77 -10.41 -28.72
CA GLN A 229 -5.68 -10.35 -29.71
C GLN A 229 -4.29 -10.37 -29.03
N TRP A 230 -3.67 -11.55 -28.99
CA TRP A 230 -2.37 -11.76 -28.34
C TRP A 230 -1.25 -10.88 -28.89
N GLY A 231 -1.25 -10.58 -30.19
CA GLY A 231 -0.19 -9.78 -30.81
C GLY A 231 -0.08 -8.38 -30.19
N ILE A 232 -1.21 -7.71 -29.93
CA ILE A 232 -1.25 -6.39 -29.30
C ILE A 232 -0.98 -6.47 -27.81
N ALA A 233 -1.49 -7.50 -27.13
CA ALA A 233 -1.22 -7.72 -25.72
C ALA A 233 0.29 -7.91 -25.46
N ILE A 234 0.94 -8.79 -26.22
CA ILE A 234 2.39 -9.03 -26.12
C ILE A 234 3.18 -7.77 -26.46
N PHE A 235 2.77 -7.02 -27.50
CA PHE A 235 3.41 -5.75 -27.83
C PHE A 235 3.30 -4.74 -26.69
N THR A 236 2.14 -4.65 -26.05
CA THR A 236 1.91 -3.78 -24.88
C THR A 236 2.80 -4.20 -23.71
N ILE A 237 2.86 -5.50 -23.38
CA ILE A 237 3.75 -6.05 -22.34
C ILE A 237 5.21 -5.70 -22.65
N PHE A 238 5.64 -5.93 -23.89
CA PHE A 238 6.98 -5.59 -24.34
C PHE A 238 7.30 -4.11 -24.13
N LEU A 239 6.39 -3.21 -24.51
CA LEU A 239 6.58 -1.77 -24.31
C LEU A 239 6.62 -1.38 -22.83
N VAL A 240 5.75 -1.95 -21.99
CA VAL A 240 5.78 -1.70 -20.54
C VAL A 240 7.13 -2.14 -19.97
N LEU A 241 7.64 -3.32 -20.33
CA LEU A 241 8.95 -3.82 -19.89
C LEU A 241 10.10 -2.95 -20.41
N LEU A 242 10.08 -2.62 -21.70
CA LEU A 242 11.07 -1.77 -22.35
C LEU A 242 11.14 -0.41 -21.65
N PHE A 243 10.01 0.25 -21.45
CA PHE A 243 9.95 1.59 -20.85
C PHE A 243 10.27 1.57 -19.35
N SER A 244 9.69 0.65 -18.59
CA SER A 244 9.84 0.63 -17.12
C SER A 244 11.17 0.05 -16.63
N GLN A 245 11.75 -0.93 -17.33
CA GLN A 245 12.96 -1.64 -16.87
C GLN A 245 14.21 -1.23 -17.65
N TYR A 246 14.15 -1.27 -18.98
CA TYR A 246 15.33 -1.05 -19.81
C TYR A 246 15.62 0.43 -20.08
N LEU A 247 14.59 1.24 -20.32
CA LEU A 247 14.72 2.68 -20.60
C LEU A 247 14.48 3.57 -19.38
N ASN A 248 14.36 2.98 -18.18
CA ASN A 248 14.08 3.69 -16.93
C ASN A 248 15.04 4.88 -16.68
N ASN A 249 16.34 4.69 -16.95
CA ASN A 249 17.35 5.72 -16.75
C ASN A 249 17.59 6.60 -17.99
N VAL A 250 16.92 6.32 -19.11
CA VAL A 250 17.05 7.10 -20.33
C VAL A 250 16.20 8.36 -20.22
N LYS A 251 16.86 9.50 -20.32
CA LYS A 251 16.18 10.79 -20.39
C LYS A 251 15.74 11.04 -21.83
N ALA A 252 14.50 11.47 -22.02
CA ALA A 252 13.97 11.86 -23.32
C ALA A 252 14.03 13.39 -23.48
N PRO A 253 14.29 13.89 -24.69
CA PRO A 253 14.21 15.32 -24.98
C PRO A 253 12.76 15.79 -24.88
N ALA A 254 12.46 16.64 -23.90
CA ALA A 254 11.17 17.29 -23.73
C ALA A 254 11.31 18.79 -23.99
N LEU A 255 10.29 19.41 -24.58
CA LEU A 255 10.23 20.87 -24.70
C LEU A 255 10.00 21.46 -23.31
N GLY A 256 10.95 22.24 -22.84
CA GLY A 256 10.90 22.84 -21.52
C GLY A 256 11.23 24.32 -21.55
N TRP A 257 10.64 25.06 -20.63
CA TRP A 257 10.87 26.49 -20.49
C TRP A 257 11.99 26.71 -19.47
N ARG A 258 13.15 27.20 -19.91
CA ARG A 258 14.27 27.55 -19.01
C ARG A 258 14.67 29.00 -19.25
N ASN A 259 14.65 29.82 -18.19
CA ASN A 259 15.07 31.23 -18.21
C ASN A 259 14.45 32.05 -19.35
N GLY A 260 13.13 31.94 -19.56
CA GLY A 260 12.41 32.72 -20.57
C GLY A 260 12.62 32.28 -22.03
N LYS A 261 13.35 31.20 -22.29
CA LYS A 261 13.52 30.60 -23.63
C LYS A 261 12.96 29.18 -23.65
N CYS A 262 12.27 28.83 -24.74
CA CYS A 262 11.88 27.45 -25.03
C CYS A 262 13.14 26.69 -25.47
N GLY A 263 13.49 25.61 -24.77
CA GLY A 263 14.66 24.79 -25.05
C GLY A 263 14.37 23.31 -24.78
N VAL A 264 15.27 22.44 -25.26
CA VAL A 264 15.16 20.99 -25.02
C VAL A 264 15.71 20.67 -23.64
N ILE A 265 14.88 20.12 -22.75
CA ILE A 265 15.24 19.63 -21.42
C ILE A 265 15.21 18.10 -21.44
N TRP A 266 16.21 17.47 -20.84
CA TRP A 266 16.29 16.01 -20.74
C TRP A 266 15.49 15.52 -19.53
N TRP A 267 14.28 14.99 -19.78
CA TRP A 267 13.33 14.57 -18.75
C TRP A 267 13.30 13.04 -18.60
N PRO A 268 13.26 12.47 -17.38
CA PRO A 268 13.09 11.03 -17.16
C PRO A 268 11.66 10.53 -17.44
N VAL A 269 11.18 10.66 -18.67
CA VAL A 269 9.78 10.36 -19.06
C VAL A 269 9.43 8.88 -18.85
N PHE A 270 10.31 7.97 -19.27
CA PHE A 270 10.11 6.52 -19.14
C PHE A 270 10.04 6.03 -17.69
N LYS A 271 10.70 6.75 -16.78
CA LYS A 271 10.70 6.43 -15.35
C LYS A 271 9.38 6.80 -14.67
N LEU A 272 8.75 7.88 -15.13
CA LEU A 272 7.58 8.48 -14.49
C LEU A 272 6.26 8.03 -15.14
N PHE A 273 6.28 7.76 -16.45
CA PHE A 273 5.08 7.44 -17.24
C PHE A 273 5.22 6.18 -18.12
N PRO A 274 5.92 5.10 -17.69
CA PRO A 274 6.16 3.96 -18.57
C PRO A 274 4.86 3.31 -19.07
N VAL A 275 3.87 3.17 -18.19
CA VAL A 275 2.59 2.54 -18.50
C VAL A 275 1.78 3.35 -19.50
N ILE A 276 1.62 4.66 -19.29
CA ILE A 276 0.85 5.52 -20.21
C ILE A 276 1.53 5.57 -21.58
N LEU A 277 2.86 5.69 -21.62
CA LEU A 277 3.59 5.67 -22.90
C LEU A 277 3.36 4.36 -23.65
N ALA A 278 3.38 3.22 -22.94
CA ALA A 278 3.10 1.91 -23.54
C ALA A 278 1.68 1.84 -24.09
N ILE A 279 0.68 2.33 -23.34
CA ILE A 279 -0.72 2.40 -23.79
C ILE A 279 -0.82 3.26 -25.06
N ILE A 280 -0.24 4.46 -25.08
CA ILE A 280 -0.31 5.35 -26.25
C ILE A 280 0.34 4.69 -27.48
N CYS A 281 1.53 4.12 -27.33
CA CYS A 281 2.22 3.46 -28.44
C CYS A 281 1.47 2.22 -28.95
N ALA A 282 0.94 1.38 -28.06
CA ALA A 282 0.12 0.23 -28.43
C ALA A 282 -1.20 0.67 -29.09
N TRP A 283 -1.80 1.75 -28.60
CA TRP A 283 -3.04 2.28 -29.14
C TRP A 283 -2.83 2.85 -30.55
N VAL A 284 -1.74 3.57 -30.79
CA VAL A 284 -1.35 4.01 -32.14
C VAL A 284 -1.16 2.82 -33.09
N LEU A 285 -0.52 1.73 -32.64
CA LEU A 285 -0.40 0.52 -33.44
C LEU A 285 -1.77 -0.09 -33.76
N SER A 286 -2.67 -0.16 -32.78
CA SER A 286 -4.05 -0.61 -32.98
C SER A 286 -4.82 0.28 -33.96
N VAL A 287 -4.62 1.60 -33.96
CA VAL A 287 -5.20 2.52 -34.96
C VAL A 287 -4.69 2.16 -36.36
N ILE A 288 -3.37 1.99 -36.52
CA ILE A 288 -2.77 1.65 -37.82
C ILE A 288 -3.36 0.34 -38.36
N LEU A 289 -3.45 -0.69 -37.51
CA LEU A 289 -3.99 -2.01 -37.89
C LEU A 289 -5.50 -1.98 -38.19
N THR A 290 -6.24 -1.12 -37.50
CA THR A 290 -7.67 -0.88 -37.77
C THR A 290 -7.84 -0.25 -39.15
N VAL A 291 -7.08 0.82 -39.45
CA VAL A 291 -7.15 1.53 -40.73
C VAL A 291 -6.62 0.68 -41.90
N SER A 292 -5.65 -0.21 -41.65
CA SER A 292 -5.13 -1.11 -42.67
C SER A 292 -6.06 -2.29 -42.99
N GLY A 293 -7.21 -2.41 -42.31
CA GLY A 293 -8.14 -3.53 -42.49
C GLY A 293 -7.61 -4.88 -41.96
N ALA A 294 -6.66 -4.86 -41.01
CA ALA A 294 -6.08 -6.08 -40.46
C ALA A 294 -7.03 -6.80 -39.47
N TYR A 295 -8.04 -6.10 -38.95
CA TYR A 295 -9.06 -6.65 -38.05
C TYR A 295 -10.37 -6.86 -38.79
N THR A 296 -11.12 -7.89 -38.39
CA THR A 296 -12.44 -8.18 -38.95
C THR A 296 -13.46 -7.09 -38.59
N ASP A 297 -14.34 -6.76 -39.54
CA ASP A 297 -15.48 -5.84 -39.30
C ASP A 297 -16.68 -6.53 -38.65
N ASP A 298 -16.62 -7.85 -38.48
CA ASP A 298 -17.69 -8.66 -37.92
C ASP A 298 -17.69 -8.59 -36.39
N ALA A 299 -18.69 -7.91 -35.83
CA ALA A 299 -18.86 -7.70 -34.39
C ALA A 299 -19.00 -9.00 -33.59
N THR A 300 -19.36 -10.11 -34.24
CA THR A 300 -19.49 -11.42 -33.56
C THR A 300 -18.16 -12.07 -33.23
N LYS A 301 -17.06 -11.61 -33.86
CA LYS A 301 -15.73 -12.19 -33.65
C LYS A 301 -14.99 -11.43 -32.56
N PRO A 302 -14.28 -12.11 -31.64
CA PRO A 302 -13.54 -11.47 -30.56
C PRO A 302 -12.58 -10.38 -31.04
N GLN A 303 -11.94 -10.60 -32.19
CA GLN A 303 -10.99 -9.68 -32.81
C GLN A 303 -11.58 -8.29 -33.14
N TYR A 304 -12.90 -8.15 -33.23
CA TYR A 304 -13.56 -6.86 -33.40
C TYR A 304 -13.23 -5.90 -32.24
N LEU A 305 -13.14 -6.41 -31.02
CA LEU A 305 -12.84 -5.61 -29.82
C LEU A 305 -11.36 -5.15 -29.74
N ALA A 306 -10.52 -5.60 -30.67
CA ALA A 306 -9.16 -5.06 -30.85
C ALA A 306 -9.12 -3.76 -31.65
N ARG A 307 -10.22 -3.42 -32.33
CA ARG A 307 -10.31 -2.22 -33.17
C ARG A 307 -10.49 -0.97 -32.34
N THR A 308 -9.92 0.13 -32.82
CA THR A 308 -10.05 1.42 -32.15
C THR A 308 -11.35 2.16 -32.49
N ASP A 309 -11.97 1.81 -33.62
CA ASP A 309 -13.22 2.43 -34.08
C ASP A 309 -14.49 1.76 -33.52
N ALA A 310 -14.35 0.55 -32.94
CA ALA A 310 -15.46 -0.24 -32.39
C ALA A 310 -16.27 0.50 -31.30
N ARG A 311 -15.65 1.44 -30.59
CA ARG A 311 -16.28 2.17 -29.46
C ARG A 311 -16.37 3.67 -29.68
N THR A 312 -16.04 4.19 -30.86
CA THR A 312 -15.96 5.65 -31.10
C THR A 312 -17.30 6.36 -30.91
N SER A 313 -18.43 5.68 -31.11
CA SER A 313 -19.77 6.24 -30.86
C SER A 313 -19.94 6.78 -29.44
N VAL A 314 -19.27 6.17 -28.45
CA VAL A 314 -19.31 6.61 -27.04
C VAL A 314 -18.83 8.05 -26.86
N LEU A 315 -17.91 8.51 -27.71
CA LEU A 315 -17.40 9.89 -27.67
C LEU A 315 -18.46 10.89 -28.12
N ASN A 316 -19.43 10.49 -28.94
CA ASN A 316 -20.55 11.34 -29.33
C ASN A 316 -21.65 11.29 -28.26
N ASP A 317 -21.98 10.08 -27.78
CA ASP A 317 -23.08 9.83 -26.87
C ASP A 317 -22.83 10.34 -25.45
N ALA A 318 -21.58 10.34 -24.99
CA ALA A 318 -21.24 10.79 -23.64
C ALA A 318 -21.49 12.30 -23.47
N PRO A 319 -22.09 12.77 -22.36
CA PRO A 319 -22.24 14.19 -22.11
C PRO A 319 -20.86 14.86 -21.88
N TRP A 320 -20.77 16.15 -22.20
CA TRP A 320 -19.56 16.94 -21.94
C TRP A 320 -19.22 17.03 -20.46
N PHE A 321 -20.25 17.21 -19.63
CA PHE A 321 -20.13 17.25 -18.19
C PHE A 321 -21.00 16.15 -17.59
N TYR A 322 -20.40 15.34 -16.74
CA TYR A 322 -21.07 14.34 -15.94
C TYR A 322 -20.62 14.57 -14.50
N PHE A 323 -21.57 14.83 -13.61
CA PHE A 323 -21.27 15.06 -12.20
C PHE A 323 -21.65 13.80 -11.43
N PRO A 324 -20.69 12.96 -11.01
CA PRO A 324 -20.97 11.85 -10.12
C PRO A 324 -21.66 12.35 -8.86
N TYR A 325 -22.74 11.70 -8.44
CA TYR A 325 -23.49 12.09 -7.25
C TYR A 325 -23.85 10.87 -6.38
N PRO A 326 -24.10 11.07 -5.06
CA PRO A 326 -24.50 10.00 -4.15
C PRO A 326 -25.75 9.26 -4.62
N GLY A 327 -25.74 7.94 -4.57
CA GLY A 327 -26.92 7.13 -4.86
C GLY A 327 -27.36 7.15 -6.32
N GLN A 328 -26.47 7.53 -7.25
CA GLN A 328 -26.79 7.65 -8.69
C GLN A 328 -27.23 6.34 -9.37
N TRP A 329 -26.98 5.20 -8.74
CA TRP A 329 -27.37 3.87 -9.23
C TRP A 329 -28.54 3.26 -8.44
N GLY A 330 -29.21 4.06 -7.60
CA GLY A 330 -30.29 3.65 -6.72
C GLY A 330 -29.83 3.34 -5.29
N ILE A 331 -30.76 2.87 -4.46
CA ILE A 331 -30.52 2.57 -3.04
C ILE A 331 -29.65 1.30 -2.92
N PRO A 332 -28.49 1.35 -2.24
CA PRO A 332 -27.63 0.17 -2.06
C PRO A 332 -28.36 -0.98 -1.37
N THR A 333 -28.04 -2.21 -1.77
CA THR A 333 -28.52 -3.44 -1.12
C THR A 333 -27.38 -4.09 -0.35
N VAL A 334 -27.71 -4.81 0.72
CA VAL A 334 -26.72 -5.42 1.59
C VAL A 334 -27.10 -6.87 1.84
N SER A 335 -26.16 -7.78 1.59
CA SER A 335 -26.20 -9.17 2.05
C SER A 335 -25.07 -9.44 3.04
N ALA A 336 -25.30 -10.35 3.99
CA ALA A 336 -24.26 -10.77 4.92
C ALA A 336 -23.03 -11.33 4.18
N ALA A 337 -23.25 -12.16 3.15
CA ALA A 337 -22.19 -12.71 2.32
C ALA A 337 -21.36 -11.63 1.63
N GLY A 338 -22.02 -10.61 1.09
CA GLY A 338 -21.37 -9.44 0.50
C GLY A 338 -20.47 -8.71 1.50
N VAL A 339 -21.01 -8.41 2.69
CA VAL A 339 -20.26 -7.72 3.75
C VAL A 339 -19.02 -8.52 4.18
N PHE A 340 -19.18 -9.80 4.53
CA PHE A 340 -18.06 -10.62 4.98
C PHE A 340 -17.01 -10.83 3.89
N GLY A 341 -17.42 -10.97 2.62
CA GLY A 341 -16.50 -10.98 1.49
C GLY A 341 -15.69 -9.69 1.39
N MET A 342 -16.36 -8.54 1.40
CA MET A 342 -15.70 -7.23 1.31
C MET A 342 -14.83 -6.91 2.53
N LEU A 343 -15.15 -7.46 3.71
CA LEU A 343 -14.29 -7.33 4.89
C LEU A 343 -12.90 -7.92 4.65
N ALA A 344 -12.76 -9.03 3.91
CA ALA A 344 -11.45 -9.57 3.57
C ALA A 344 -10.63 -8.60 2.69
N GLY A 345 -11.29 -7.95 1.72
CA GLY A 345 -10.68 -6.90 0.89
C GLY A 345 -10.21 -5.71 1.71
N VAL A 346 -11.08 -5.21 2.60
CA VAL A 346 -10.78 -4.13 3.55
C VAL A 346 -9.59 -4.47 4.46
N LEU A 347 -9.57 -5.68 5.05
CA LEU A 347 -8.48 -6.10 5.94
C LEU A 347 -7.13 -6.15 5.23
N ALA A 348 -7.07 -6.69 4.00
CA ALA A 348 -5.84 -6.70 3.24
C ALA A 348 -5.42 -5.30 2.80
N SER A 349 -6.37 -4.45 2.40
CA SER A 349 -6.13 -3.05 2.05
C SER A 349 -5.50 -2.30 3.23
N MET A 350 -6.00 -2.49 4.46
CA MET A 350 -5.42 -1.86 5.64
C MET A 350 -3.96 -2.26 5.86
N VAL A 351 -3.64 -3.54 5.67
CA VAL A 351 -2.27 -4.07 5.84
C VAL A 351 -1.33 -3.49 4.79
N GLU A 352 -1.76 -3.46 3.52
CA GLU A 352 -1.03 -2.85 2.41
C GLU A 352 -0.76 -1.36 2.67
N SER A 353 -1.80 -0.62 3.07
CA SER A 353 -1.72 0.82 3.37
C SER A 353 -0.75 1.15 4.51
N VAL A 354 -0.65 0.31 5.55
CA VAL A 354 0.36 0.51 6.61
C VAL A 354 1.77 0.47 6.02
N GLY A 355 2.06 -0.48 5.14
CA GLY A 355 3.35 -0.56 4.44
C GLY A 355 3.63 0.69 3.60
N ASP A 356 2.61 1.16 2.87
CA ASP A 356 2.66 2.38 2.08
C ASP A 356 2.93 3.63 2.92
N TYR A 357 2.38 3.70 4.12
CA TYR A 357 2.59 4.84 5.03
C TYR A 357 4.06 4.96 5.44
N TYR A 358 4.70 3.85 5.81
CA TYR A 358 6.13 3.82 6.12
C TYR A 358 7.01 4.09 4.89
N ALA A 359 6.67 3.48 3.74
CA ALA A 359 7.40 3.70 2.50
C ALA A 359 7.33 5.17 2.06
N CYS A 360 6.15 5.78 2.14
CA CYS A 360 5.92 7.17 1.81
C CYS A 360 6.67 8.10 2.76
N ALA A 361 6.61 7.88 4.07
CA ALA A 361 7.35 8.68 5.05
C ALA A 361 8.86 8.68 4.74
N ARG A 362 9.44 7.49 4.53
CA ARG A 362 10.85 7.34 4.17
C ARG A 362 11.22 8.05 2.87
N LEU A 363 10.43 7.90 1.80
CA LEU A 363 10.75 8.49 0.49
C LEU A 363 10.50 10.00 0.43
N SER A 364 9.60 10.52 1.27
CA SER A 364 9.28 11.95 1.35
C SER A 364 10.08 12.71 2.41
N GLY A 365 10.94 12.02 3.17
CA GLY A 365 11.74 12.61 4.24
C GLY A 365 10.96 12.96 5.50
N ALA A 366 9.80 12.31 5.72
CA ALA A 366 9.06 12.40 6.96
C ALA A 366 9.61 11.44 8.01
N PRO A 367 9.61 11.79 9.30
CA PRO A 367 9.86 10.81 10.36
C PRO A 367 8.86 9.65 10.27
N PRO A 368 9.17 8.47 10.83
CA PRO A 368 8.25 7.34 10.81
C PRO A 368 6.89 7.73 11.40
N PRO A 369 5.76 7.34 10.77
CA PRO A 369 4.44 7.78 11.17
C PRO A 369 4.10 7.22 12.56
N PRO A 370 3.74 8.08 13.54
CA PRO A 370 3.31 7.61 14.84
C PRO A 370 1.98 6.86 14.73
N ILE A 371 1.69 5.98 15.70
CA ILE A 371 0.49 5.13 15.71
C ILE A 371 -0.80 5.94 15.56
N HIS A 372 -0.89 7.13 16.19
CA HIS A 372 -2.07 7.97 16.04
C HIS A 372 -2.31 8.43 14.60
N ALA A 373 -1.24 8.60 13.81
CA ALA A 373 -1.32 9.03 12.43
C ALA A 373 -1.70 7.85 11.53
N ILE A 374 -1.23 6.65 11.85
CA ILE A 374 -1.65 5.39 11.20
C ILE A 374 -3.14 5.13 11.45
N ASN A 375 -3.58 5.18 12.71
CA ASN A 375 -4.99 5.06 13.12
C ASN A 375 -5.89 5.99 12.32
N ARG A 376 -5.50 7.27 12.27
CA ARG A 376 -6.21 8.30 11.52
C ARG A 376 -6.18 8.07 10.01
N GLY A 377 -5.03 7.63 9.48
CA GLY A 377 -4.87 7.28 8.07
C GLY A 377 -5.82 6.17 7.64
N ILE A 378 -5.86 5.06 8.39
CA ILE A 378 -6.76 3.93 8.13
C ILE A 378 -8.24 4.33 8.30
N GLY A 379 -8.56 5.15 9.31
CA GLY A 379 -9.92 5.65 9.50
C GLY A 379 -10.40 6.53 8.35
N MET A 380 -9.54 7.43 7.85
CA MET A 380 -9.85 8.28 6.70
C MET A 380 -9.87 7.51 5.37
N GLU A 381 -9.05 6.48 5.22
CA GLU A 381 -9.12 5.55 4.08
C GLU A 381 -10.46 4.80 4.07
N GLY A 382 -10.94 4.34 5.24
CA GLY A 382 -12.29 3.79 5.39
C GLY A 382 -13.39 4.78 5.02
N ILE A 383 -13.25 6.07 5.35
CA ILE A 383 -14.16 7.13 4.87
C ILE A 383 -14.11 7.22 3.34
N GLY A 384 -12.92 7.09 2.73
CA GLY A 384 -12.76 6.99 1.29
C GLY A 384 -13.55 5.84 0.67
N CYS A 385 -13.41 4.63 1.23
CA CYS A 385 -14.18 3.45 0.82
C CYS A 385 -15.70 3.66 0.99
N LEU A 386 -16.12 4.31 2.08
CA LEU A 386 -17.53 4.63 2.31
C LEU A 386 -18.06 5.59 1.23
N MET A 387 -17.32 6.64 0.89
CA MET A 387 -17.66 7.55 -0.22
C MET A 387 -17.72 6.80 -1.56
N ALA A 388 -16.82 5.85 -1.78
CA ALA A 388 -16.76 5.04 -2.99
C ALA A 388 -18.04 4.19 -3.16
N GLY A 389 -18.51 3.59 -2.05
CA GLY A 389 -19.80 2.90 -2.01
C GLY A 389 -21.00 3.85 -2.22
N ILE A 390 -21.00 5.03 -1.57
CA ILE A 390 -22.09 6.02 -1.70
C ILE A 390 -22.23 6.56 -3.12
N TRP A 391 -21.12 6.93 -3.77
CA TRP A 391 -21.11 7.41 -5.16
C TRP A 391 -21.24 6.27 -6.16
N GLY A 392 -20.92 5.05 -5.74
CA GLY A 392 -21.07 3.88 -6.57
C GLY A 392 -20.00 3.73 -7.64
N SER A 393 -18.75 3.86 -7.25
CA SER A 393 -17.59 3.57 -8.11
C SER A 393 -17.45 2.06 -8.45
N GLY A 394 -18.14 1.19 -7.71
CA GLY A 394 -18.03 -0.27 -7.83
C GLY A 394 -16.77 -0.87 -7.19
N ASN A 395 -15.92 -0.04 -6.57
CA ASN A 395 -14.66 -0.46 -5.95
C ASN A 395 -14.32 0.48 -4.77
N GLY A 396 -13.57 -0.01 -3.77
CA GLY A 396 -13.07 0.79 -2.66
C GLY A 396 -11.88 1.68 -3.05
N THR A 397 -11.34 2.45 -2.09
CA THR A 397 -10.13 3.25 -2.29
C THR A 397 -9.01 2.82 -1.34
N THR A 398 -7.77 2.83 -1.81
CA THR A 398 -6.56 2.54 -1.02
C THR A 398 -5.40 3.45 -1.43
N SER A 399 -4.30 3.36 -0.68
CA SER A 399 -3.03 4.04 -0.95
C SER A 399 -2.33 3.48 -2.21
N TYR A 400 -1.74 4.35 -3.03
CA TYR A 400 -1.07 3.94 -4.28
C TYR A 400 0.45 3.91 -4.14
N SER A 401 1.02 2.70 -4.11
CA SER A 401 2.46 2.48 -4.03
C SER A 401 3.23 3.01 -5.25
N GLU A 402 2.63 3.05 -6.45
CA GLU A 402 3.28 3.60 -7.65
C GLU A 402 3.54 5.10 -7.52
N ASN A 403 2.57 5.81 -6.95
CA ASN A 403 2.67 7.24 -6.68
C ASN A 403 3.71 7.52 -5.60
N ILE A 404 3.81 6.65 -4.59
CA ILE A 404 4.86 6.69 -3.57
C ILE A 404 6.24 6.43 -4.20
N GLY A 405 6.35 5.46 -5.10
CA GLY A 405 7.57 5.20 -5.88
C GLY A 405 8.00 6.40 -6.72
N ALA A 406 7.05 7.11 -7.34
CA ALA A 406 7.33 8.32 -8.11
C ALA A 406 8.00 9.42 -7.25
N ILE A 407 7.66 9.55 -5.96
CA ILE A 407 8.31 10.50 -5.03
C ILE A 407 9.81 10.21 -4.90
N GLY A 408 10.18 8.93 -4.77
CA GLY A 408 11.59 8.52 -4.67
C GLY A 408 12.44 8.92 -5.89
N ILE A 409 11.78 9.16 -7.02
CA ILE A 409 12.37 9.50 -8.31
C ILE A 409 12.37 11.00 -8.54
N THR A 410 11.20 11.64 -8.42
CA THR A 410 11.02 13.08 -8.64
C THR A 410 11.68 13.90 -7.56
N LYS A 411 11.91 13.30 -6.38
CA LYS A 411 12.39 13.99 -5.19
C LYS A 411 11.42 15.08 -4.73
N VAL A 412 10.14 14.92 -5.04
CA VAL A 412 9.06 15.84 -4.65
C VAL A 412 8.16 15.14 -3.64
N GLY A 413 8.39 15.40 -2.35
CA GLY A 413 7.57 14.91 -1.24
C GLY A 413 6.44 15.86 -0.82
N SER A 414 6.22 16.98 -1.52
CA SER A 414 5.24 18.00 -1.11
C SER A 414 3.80 17.49 -1.10
N ARG A 415 3.11 17.66 0.04
CA ARG A 415 1.68 17.33 0.16
C ARG A 415 0.80 18.23 -0.70
N ARG A 416 1.24 19.48 -0.92
CA ARG A 416 0.47 20.44 -1.70
C ARG A 416 0.34 20.00 -3.16
N VAL A 417 1.38 19.39 -3.70
CA VAL A 417 1.38 18.78 -5.04
C VAL A 417 0.31 17.68 -5.12
N ILE A 418 0.27 16.79 -4.13
CA ILE A 418 -0.71 15.70 -4.06
C ILE A 418 -2.14 16.23 -3.93
N GLN A 419 -2.35 17.26 -3.12
CA GLN A 419 -3.65 17.93 -2.99
C GLN A 419 -4.10 18.53 -4.33
N VAL A 420 -3.20 19.19 -5.05
CA VAL A 420 -3.49 19.71 -6.39
C VAL A 420 -3.81 18.58 -7.36
N GLY A 421 -3.09 17.44 -7.27
CA GLY A 421 -3.43 16.21 -7.99
C GLY A 421 -4.86 15.73 -7.69
N GLY A 422 -5.27 15.70 -6.42
CA GLY A 422 -6.63 15.36 -6.02
C GLY A 422 -7.71 16.31 -6.58
N VAL A 423 -7.42 17.61 -6.65
CA VAL A 423 -8.31 18.58 -7.31
C VAL A 423 -8.39 18.31 -8.82
N ILE A 424 -7.25 18.05 -9.47
CA ILE A 424 -7.19 17.72 -10.90
C ILE A 424 -8.01 16.46 -11.19
N MET A 425 -7.92 15.43 -10.35
CA MET A 425 -8.72 14.21 -10.47
C MET A 425 -10.23 14.51 -10.47
N ILE A 426 -10.70 15.35 -9.54
CA ILE A 426 -12.10 15.75 -9.45
C ILE A 426 -12.53 16.51 -10.72
N LEU A 427 -11.71 17.47 -11.17
CA LEU A 427 -12.03 18.29 -12.34
C LEU A 427 -12.09 17.45 -13.63
N LEU A 428 -11.12 16.56 -13.83
CA LEU A 428 -11.09 15.68 -15.01
C LEU A 428 -12.17 14.61 -14.96
N ALA A 429 -12.52 14.12 -13.77
CA ALA A 429 -13.63 13.19 -13.59
C ALA A 429 -14.99 13.80 -13.96
N VAL A 430 -15.18 15.10 -13.76
CA VAL A 430 -16.41 15.79 -14.16
C VAL A 430 -16.54 15.95 -15.68
N PHE A 431 -15.42 15.88 -16.40
CA PHE A 431 -15.40 15.99 -17.85
C PHE A 431 -15.78 14.64 -18.49
N GLY A 432 -17.08 14.42 -18.77
CA GLY A 432 -17.61 13.11 -19.19
C GLY A 432 -16.98 12.53 -20.46
N LYS A 433 -16.53 13.39 -21.39
CA LYS A 433 -15.78 12.96 -22.59
C LYS A 433 -14.45 12.29 -22.25
N PHE A 434 -13.84 12.67 -21.12
CA PHE A 434 -12.61 12.07 -20.64
C PHE A 434 -12.83 10.62 -20.23
N GLY A 435 -13.87 10.34 -19.43
CA GLY A 435 -14.25 8.97 -19.08
C GLY A 435 -14.59 8.13 -20.31
N ALA A 436 -15.33 8.71 -21.26
CA ALA A 436 -15.67 8.06 -22.52
C ALA A 436 -14.45 7.71 -23.36
N LEU A 437 -13.47 8.61 -23.48
CA LEU A 437 -12.23 8.39 -24.24
C LEU A 437 -11.52 7.12 -23.78
N PHE A 438 -11.46 6.83 -22.48
CA PHE A 438 -10.73 5.66 -22.01
C PHE A 438 -11.45 4.34 -22.20
N THR A 439 -12.76 4.35 -22.41
CA THR A 439 -13.49 3.15 -22.82
C THR A 439 -13.14 2.71 -24.25
N THR A 440 -12.57 3.62 -25.05
CA THR A 440 -12.13 3.33 -26.42
C THR A 440 -10.74 2.66 -26.49
N ILE A 441 -10.06 2.49 -25.36
CA ILE A 441 -8.83 1.70 -25.31
C ILE A 441 -9.18 0.24 -25.68
N PRO A 442 -8.54 -0.34 -26.70
CA PRO A 442 -8.75 -1.74 -27.06
C PRO A 442 -8.47 -2.71 -25.91
N ASP A 443 -9.34 -3.71 -25.77
CA ASP A 443 -9.24 -4.75 -24.74
C ASP A 443 -7.88 -5.47 -24.68
N PRO A 444 -7.20 -5.83 -25.80
CA PRO A 444 -5.91 -6.51 -25.71
C PRO A 444 -4.79 -5.62 -25.11
N ILE A 445 -4.87 -4.30 -25.24
CA ILE A 445 -3.92 -3.37 -24.58
C ILE A 445 -4.11 -3.44 -23.07
N ILE A 446 -5.38 -3.43 -22.63
CA ILE A 446 -5.75 -3.54 -21.24
C ILE A 446 -5.31 -4.91 -20.67
N GLY A 447 -5.48 -6.00 -21.43
CA GLY A 447 -4.98 -7.33 -21.05
C GLY A 447 -3.47 -7.35 -20.84
N GLY A 448 -2.71 -6.74 -21.75
CA GLY A 448 -1.25 -6.60 -21.59
C GLY A 448 -0.87 -5.81 -20.34
N LEU A 449 -1.62 -4.75 -20.02
CA LEU A 449 -1.45 -4.01 -18.77
C LEU A 449 -1.68 -4.88 -17.53
N PHE A 450 -2.76 -5.68 -17.52
CA PHE A 450 -3.09 -6.58 -16.41
C PHE A 450 -1.99 -7.61 -16.13
N CYS A 451 -1.41 -8.19 -17.18
CA CYS A 451 -0.29 -9.11 -17.01
C CYS A 451 0.87 -8.46 -16.24
N CYS A 452 1.21 -7.21 -16.57
CA CYS A 452 2.28 -6.48 -15.89
C CYS A 452 1.89 -6.04 -14.47
N THR A 453 0.70 -5.46 -14.27
CA THR A 453 0.28 -4.93 -12.97
C THR A 453 0.01 -6.03 -11.95
N PHE A 454 -0.68 -7.11 -12.34
CA PHE A 454 -0.93 -8.23 -11.43
C PHE A 454 0.36 -8.97 -11.06
N GLY A 455 1.29 -9.12 -12.00
CA GLY A 455 2.62 -9.66 -11.72
C GLY A 455 3.39 -8.79 -10.70
N MET A 456 3.32 -7.47 -10.84
CA MET A 456 3.93 -6.53 -9.89
C MET A 456 3.28 -6.62 -8.50
N VAL A 457 1.95 -6.65 -8.41
CA VAL A 457 1.21 -6.83 -7.14
C VAL A 457 1.63 -8.12 -6.45
N THR A 458 1.74 -9.22 -7.21
CA THR A 458 2.24 -10.49 -6.66
C THR A 458 3.66 -10.37 -6.11
N ALA A 459 4.56 -9.72 -6.86
CA ALA A 459 5.93 -9.51 -6.42
C ALA A 459 6.04 -8.62 -5.17
N VAL A 460 5.21 -7.57 -5.05
CA VAL A 460 5.14 -6.72 -3.86
C VAL A 460 4.72 -7.54 -2.64
N GLY A 461 3.72 -8.40 -2.78
CA GLY A 461 3.32 -9.35 -1.73
C GLY A 461 4.50 -10.20 -1.25
N ILE A 462 5.22 -10.83 -2.18
CA ILE A 462 6.41 -11.66 -1.89
C ILE A 462 7.53 -10.82 -1.24
N SER A 463 7.70 -9.56 -1.63
CA SER A 463 8.78 -8.70 -1.12
C SER A 463 8.70 -8.44 0.40
N ASN A 464 7.51 -8.55 0.99
CA ASN A 464 7.33 -8.44 2.44
C ASN A 464 8.05 -9.56 3.22
N LEU A 465 8.43 -10.65 2.55
CA LEU A 465 9.21 -11.74 3.14
C LEU A 465 10.69 -11.38 3.37
N ARG A 466 11.16 -10.21 2.94
CA ARG A 466 12.55 -9.75 3.17
C ARG A 466 12.98 -9.78 4.64
N HIS A 467 12.02 -9.69 5.56
CA HIS A 467 12.24 -9.68 7.01
C HIS A 467 12.14 -11.08 7.63
N VAL A 468 11.75 -12.09 6.85
CA VAL A 468 11.47 -13.44 7.33
C VAL A 468 12.67 -14.34 7.01
N ASP A 469 13.07 -15.20 7.96
CA ASP A 469 14.09 -16.21 7.69
C ASP A 469 13.51 -17.33 6.81
N LEU A 470 13.78 -17.27 5.51
CA LEU A 470 13.34 -18.25 4.52
C LEU A 470 14.23 -19.51 4.47
N ASN A 471 15.25 -19.63 5.31
CA ASN A 471 16.04 -20.87 5.42
C ASN A 471 15.34 -21.94 6.27
N LEU A 472 14.35 -21.53 7.07
CA LEU A 472 13.61 -22.43 7.94
C LEU A 472 12.49 -23.15 7.18
N SER A 473 12.49 -24.48 7.23
CA SER A 473 11.42 -25.32 6.65
C SER A 473 10.03 -24.95 7.16
N ARG A 474 9.92 -24.47 8.41
CA ARG A 474 8.68 -23.92 8.99
C ARG A 474 8.11 -22.81 8.10
N ASN A 475 8.91 -21.77 7.85
CA ASN A 475 8.47 -20.56 7.17
C ASN A 475 8.18 -20.85 5.70
N LEU A 476 9.02 -21.66 5.04
CA LEU A 476 8.79 -22.13 3.68
C LEU A 476 7.48 -22.93 3.56
N PHE A 477 7.19 -23.82 4.52
CA PHE A 477 5.94 -24.59 4.52
C PHE A 477 4.72 -23.69 4.69
N ILE A 478 4.73 -22.80 5.69
CA ILE A 478 3.62 -21.86 5.95
C ILE A 478 3.33 -21.03 4.70
N LEU A 479 4.37 -20.43 4.12
CA LEU A 479 4.26 -19.62 2.91
C LEU A 479 3.72 -20.42 1.71
N GLY A 480 4.37 -21.53 1.38
CA GLY A 480 4.03 -22.35 0.21
C GLY A 480 2.63 -22.95 0.31
N PHE A 481 2.27 -23.48 1.48
CA PHE A 481 0.94 -24.05 1.72
C PHE A 481 -0.14 -22.97 1.63
N SER A 482 0.06 -21.80 2.24
CA SER A 482 -0.91 -20.70 2.22
C SER A 482 -1.16 -20.18 0.81
N LEU A 483 -0.11 -20.05 -0.01
CA LEU A 483 -0.22 -19.65 -1.42
C LEU A 483 -0.99 -20.69 -2.24
N ILE A 484 -0.57 -21.95 -2.21
CA ILE A 484 -1.19 -22.99 -3.05
C ILE A 484 -2.63 -23.28 -2.61
N PHE A 485 -2.86 -23.47 -1.31
CA PHE A 485 -4.21 -23.76 -0.82
C PHE A 485 -5.16 -22.58 -1.02
N GLY A 486 -4.62 -21.34 -0.93
CA GLY A 486 -5.34 -20.12 -1.27
C GLY A 486 -5.81 -20.03 -2.72
N LEU A 487 -5.27 -20.85 -3.65
CA LEU A 487 -5.78 -20.99 -5.02
C LEU A 487 -6.62 -22.26 -5.19
N VAL A 488 -6.20 -23.37 -4.58
CA VAL A 488 -6.83 -24.69 -4.75
C VAL A 488 -8.26 -24.71 -4.22
N LEU A 489 -8.50 -24.22 -3.00
CA LEU A 489 -9.84 -24.27 -2.40
C LEU A 489 -10.85 -23.40 -3.17
N PRO A 490 -10.56 -22.12 -3.48
CA PRO A 490 -11.46 -21.31 -4.31
C PRO A 490 -11.74 -21.91 -5.69
N PHE A 491 -10.70 -22.44 -6.36
CA PHE A 491 -10.87 -23.08 -7.67
C PHE A 491 -11.80 -24.30 -7.58
N TRP A 492 -11.62 -25.15 -6.56
CA TRP A 492 -12.47 -26.32 -6.36
C TRP A 492 -13.92 -25.93 -6.03
N LEU A 493 -14.14 -24.90 -5.20
CA LEU A 493 -15.49 -24.41 -4.88
C LEU A 493 -16.20 -23.83 -6.10
N LYS A 494 -15.50 -23.08 -6.96
CA LYS A 494 -16.04 -22.57 -8.23
C LYS A 494 -16.44 -23.70 -9.17
N ALA A 495 -15.69 -24.81 -9.18
CA ALA A 495 -15.99 -25.99 -9.98
C ALA A 495 -17.12 -26.88 -9.39
N ASN A 496 -17.44 -26.75 -8.10
CA ASN A 496 -18.43 -27.56 -7.41
C ASN A 496 -19.49 -26.66 -6.71
N PRO A 497 -20.38 -26.00 -7.49
CA PRO A 497 -21.43 -25.18 -6.91
C PRO A 497 -22.35 -26.02 -6.01
N GLY A 498 -22.70 -25.49 -4.84
CA GLY A 498 -23.52 -26.18 -3.85
C GLY A 498 -22.78 -27.17 -2.95
N ALA A 499 -21.44 -27.24 -3.02
CA ALA A 499 -20.63 -28.07 -2.13
C ALA A 499 -20.77 -27.72 -0.64
N ILE A 500 -21.05 -26.45 -0.33
CA ILE A 500 -21.33 -25.98 1.02
C ILE A 500 -22.84 -26.01 1.22
N ASN A 501 -23.30 -26.92 2.08
CA ASN A 501 -24.71 -27.05 2.45
C ASN A 501 -24.82 -27.33 3.95
N THR A 502 -24.89 -26.27 4.75
CA THR A 502 -25.07 -26.33 6.20
C THR A 502 -26.55 -26.38 6.61
N GLY A 503 -27.46 -26.22 5.64
CA GLY A 503 -28.91 -26.09 5.87
C GLY A 503 -29.36 -24.67 6.23
N VAL A 504 -28.42 -23.72 6.35
CA VAL A 504 -28.71 -22.29 6.57
C VAL A 504 -28.20 -21.49 5.37
N PRO A 505 -29.09 -21.02 4.46
CA PRO A 505 -28.69 -20.38 3.20
C PRO A 505 -27.76 -19.17 3.39
N GLU A 506 -27.97 -18.37 4.43
CA GLU A 506 -27.16 -17.19 4.72
C GLU A 506 -25.73 -17.58 5.12
N LEU A 507 -25.58 -18.64 5.92
CA LEU A 507 -24.28 -19.14 6.32
C LEU A 507 -23.55 -19.76 5.13
N ASP A 508 -24.27 -20.51 4.29
CA ASP A 508 -23.73 -21.12 3.07
C ASP A 508 -23.17 -20.04 2.13
N GLN A 509 -23.90 -18.94 1.94
CA GLN A 509 -23.41 -17.82 1.11
C GLN A 509 -22.17 -17.15 1.72
N VAL A 510 -22.17 -16.89 3.03
CA VAL A 510 -21.01 -16.28 3.72
C VAL A 510 -19.77 -17.16 3.59
N LEU A 511 -19.91 -18.46 3.87
CA LEU A 511 -18.82 -19.43 3.74
C LEU A 511 -18.37 -19.55 2.28
N THR A 512 -19.29 -19.59 1.33
CA THR A 512 -18.98 -19.65 -0.10
C THR A 512 -18.16 -18.43 -0.53
N VAL A 513 -18.57 -17.22 -0.16
CA VAL A 513 -17.84 -15.99 -0.54
C VAL A 513 -16.47 -15.94 0.12
N LEU A 514 -16.37 -16.20 1.42
CA LEU A 514 -15.08 -16.17 2.14
C LEU A 514 -14.11 -17.23 1.63
N LEU A 515 -14.56 -18.46 1.43
CA LEU A 515 -13.73 -19.58 0.99
C LEU A 515 -13.45 -19.57 -0.52
N SER A 516 -14.23 -18.82 -1.31
CA SER A 516 -13.94 -18.56 -2.74
C SER A 516 -13.07 -17.31 -2.95
N THR A 517 -12.76 -16.57 -1.88
CA THR A 517 -11.89 -15.40 -1.94
C THR A 517 -10.44 -15.82 -1.70
N ASN A 518 -9.63 -15.92 -2.77
CA ASN A 518 -8.26 -16.44 -2.72
C ASN A 518 -7.39 -15.82 -1.62
N MET A 519 -7.35 -14.49 -1.56
CA MET A 519 -6.63 -13.73 -0.55
C MET A 519 -7.11 -14.00 0.89
N ALA A 520 -8.41 -14.23 1.08
CA ALA A 520 -8.98 -14.50 2.41
C ALA A 520 -8.53 -15.88 2.89
N VAL A 521 -8.61 -16.90 2.02
CA VAL A 521 -8.17 -18.25 2.34
C VAL A 521 -6.67 -18.30 2.62
N GLY A 522 -5.84 -17.79 1.72
CA GLY A 522 -4.39 -17.82 1.91
C GLY A 522 -3.93 -16.97 3.09
N GLY A 523 -4.56 -15.80 3.30
CA GLY A 523 -4.26 -14.94 4.45
C GLY A 523 -4.65 -15.55 5.78
N LEU A 524 -5.85 -16.15 5.87
CA LEU A 524 -6.32 -16.82 7.08
C LEU A 524 -5.45 -18.03 7.42
N ILE A 525 -5.06 -18.83 6.43
CA ILE A 525 -4.18 -19.99 6.64
C ILE A 525 -2.79 -19.54 7.06
N GLY A 526 -2.23 -18.53 6.38
CA GLY A 526 -0.94 -17.96 6.76
C GLY A 526 -0.95 -17.42 8.19
N LEU A 527 -2.03 -16.72 8.57
CA LEU A 527 -2.22 -16.21 9.92
C LEU A 527 -2.34 -17.33 10.96
N ILE A 528 -3.16 -18.34 10.71
CA ILE A 528 -3.38 -19.46 11.64
C ILE A 528 -2.08 -20.24 11.80
N LEU A 529 -1.43 -20.64 10.71
CA LEU A 529 -0.22 -21.45 10.76
C LEU A 529 0.95 -20.67 11.38
N ASP A 530 1.10 -19.38 11.07
CA ASP A 530 2.18 -18.58 11.65
C ASP A 530 2.03 -18.37 13.17
N ASN A 531 0.80 -18.38 13.69
CA ASN A 531 0.55 -18.27 15.13
C ASN A 531 0.48 -19.62 15.87
N THR A 532 0.21 -20.72 15.19
CA THR A 532 0.08 -22.05 15.82
C THR A 532 1.34 -22.90 15.71
N VAL A 533 2.12 -22.74 14.64
CA VAL A 533 3.37 -23.49 14.45
C VAL A 533 4.49 -22.84 15.28
N PRO A 534 5.19 -23.59 16.17
CA PRO A 534 6.24 -23.04 17.03
C PRO A 534 7.33 -22.30 16.25
N GLY A 535 7.72 -21.11 16.70
CA GLY A 535 8.78 -20.30 16.11
C GLY A 535 9.01 -18.99 16.90
N THR A 536 10.23 -18.45 16.86
CA THR A 536 10.56 -17.20 17.59
C THR A 536 10.10 -15.97 16.81
N LEU A 537 9.96 -14.82 17.51
CA LEU A 537 9.57 -13.56 16.88
C LEU A 537 10.59 -13.08 15.82
N GLU A 538 11.87 -13.36 16.04
CA GLU A 538 12.95 -13.05 15.10
C GLU A 538 12.80 -13.86 13.81
N GLN A 539 12.61 -15.18 13.93
CA GLN A 539 12.45 -16.08 12.78
C GLN A 539 11.21 -15.73 11.93
N ARG A 540 10.17 -15.21 12.57
CA ARG A 540 8.94 -14.74 11.90
C ARG A 540 9.11 -13.36 11.22
N GLY A 541 10.23 -12.68 11.43
CA GLY A 541 10.47 -11.32 10.97
C GLY A 541 9.74 -10.24 11.76
N MET A 542 9.17 -10.59 12.92
CA MET A 542 8.34 -9.69 13.73
C MET A 542 9.17 -8.65 14.48
N LEU A 543 10.43 -8.92 14.80
CA LEU A 543 11.30 -7.95 15.50
C LEU A 543 11.71 -6.80 14.58
N GLU A 544 12.21 -7.10 13.37
CA GLU A 544 12.51 -6.06 12.38
C GLU A 544 11.25 -5.32 11.94
N TRP A 545 10.15 -6.04 11.70
CA TRP A 545 8.86 -5.45 11.38
C TRP A 545 8.36 -4.51 12.48
N LYS A 546 8.48 -4.90 13.75
CA LYS A 546 8.14 -4.04 14.89
C LYS A 546 9.13 -2.91 15.08
N GLY A 547 10.42 -3.10 14.82
CA GLY A 547 11.42 -2.03 14.86
C GLY A 547 11.12 -0.94 13.84
N VAL A 548 10.69 -1.31 12.64
CA VAL A 548 10.16 -0.36 11.64
C VAL A 548 8.92 0.37 12.15
N ILE A 549 8.08 -0.27 12.97
CA ILE A 549 6.84 0.29 13.52
C ILE A 549 7.04 1.12 14.80
N GLN A 550 8.04 0.81 15.63
CA GLN A 550 8.17 1.29 17.01
C GLN A 550 9.29 2.31 17.23
N ASP A 551 9.98 2.79 16.19
CA ASP A 551 11.15 3.66 16.37
C ASP A 551 10.79 5.08 16.86
N HIS A 552 10.53 5.22 18.16
CA HIS A 552 10.48 6.47 18.95
C HIS A 552 11.17 6.20 20.30
N PRO A 553 12.10 7.05 20.80
CA PRO A 553 11.87 8.49 20.99
C PRO A 553 13.15 9.37 21.00
N LYS A 554 13.46 10.14 19.95
CA LYS A 554 14.35 11.32 20.08
C LYS A 554 13.91 12.58 19.32
N TYR A 555 12.77 12.54 18.62
CA TYR A 555 12.38 13.61 17.69
C TYR A 555 11.07 14.29 18.04
N GLY A 556 10.89 14.71 19.30
CA GLY A 556 9.69 15.44 19.75
C GLY A 556 9.42 16.75 19.01
N ARG A 557 10.41 17.29 18.27
CA ARG A 557 10.31 18.54 17.51
C ARG A 557 9.96 18.36 16.02
N TYR A 558 9.96 17.12 15.49
CA TYR A 558 9.70 16.82 14.06
C TYR A 558 8.32 16.18 13.81
N MET A 559 7.54 15.89 14.86
CA MET A 559 6.20 15.30 14.75
C MET A 559 5.11 16.28 14.27
N ASP A 560 5.44 17.56 14.09
CA ASP A 560 4.45 18.59 13.72
C ASP A 560 3.79 18.32 12.36
N GLY A 561 4.47 17.60 11.46
CA GLY A 561 3.92 17.19 10.16
C GLY A 561 2.67 16.30 10.28
N TYR A 562 2.50 15.59 11.40
CA TYR A 562 1.38 14.69 11.67
C TYR A 562 0.29 15.28 12.58
N ASN A 563 0.41 16.54 13.02
CA ASN A 563 -0.63 17.22 13.80
C ASN A 563 -1.90 17.44 12.98
N PHE A 564 -3.01 17.84 13.61
CA PHE A 564 -4.16 18.30 12.82
C PHE A 564 -3.84 19.61 12.10
N PRO A 565 -4.36 19.83 10.88
CA PRO A 565 -4.14 21.07 10.14
C PRO A 565 -4.78 22.28 10.83
N PHE A 566 -5.82 22.08 11.65
CA PHE A 566 -6.55 23.13 12.36
C PHE A 566 -6.87 22.69 13.80
N GLY A 567 -7.08 23.65 14.70
CA GLY A 567 -7.62 23.37 16.04
C GLY A 567 -6.64 22.77 17.06
N MET A 568 -5.35 22.66 16.72
CA MET A 568 -4.37 21.99 17.58
C MET A 568 -4.21 22.64 18.97
N ASN A 569 -4.43 23.95 19.06
CA ASN A 569 -4.45 24.68 20.33
C ASN A 569 -5.60 24.26 21.26
N LEU A 570 -6.75 23.88 20.72
CA LEU A 570 -7.88 23.37 21.51
C LEU A 570 -7.61 21.92 21.91
N VAL A 571 -7.10 21.12 20.98
CA VAL A 571 -6.81 19.70 21.20
C VAL A 571 -5.75 19.50 22.30
N ARG A 572 -4.70 20.34 22.33
CA ARG A 572 -3.69 20.31 23.40
C ARG A 572 -4.23 20.75 24.76
N LYS A 573 -5.29 21.56 24.81
CA LYS A 573 -5.90 22.07 26.06
C LYS A 573 -6.86 21.07 26.71
N VAL A 574 -7.59 20.28 25.92
CA VAL A 574 -8.63 19.36 26.44
C VAL A 574 -8.01 18.00 26.75
N ALA A 575 -7.96 17.63 28.04
CA ALA A 575 -7.31 16.40 28.52
C ALA A 575 -7.90 15.10 27.95
N CYS A 576 -9.18 15.09 27.57
CA CYS A 576 -9.85 13.92 26.98
C CYS A 576 -9.18 13.47 25.66
N PHE A 577 -8.67 14.40 24.85
CA PHE A 577 -8.02 14.09 23.58
C PHE A 577 -6.71 13.30 23.72
N ARG A 578 -6.13 13.23 24.92
CA ARG A 578 -4.96 12.37 25.20
C ARG A 578 -5.30 10.88 25.19
N HIS A 579 -6.57 10.52 25.29
CA HIS A 579 -7.05 9.14 25.33
C HIS A 579 -7.65 8.69 23.99
N ILE A 580 -7.72 9.59 23.00
CA ILE A 580 -8.31 9.30 21.70
C ILE A 580 -7.24 8.76 20.74
N PRO A 581 -7.32 7.50 20.27
CA PRO A 581 -6.21 6.83 19.57
C PRO A 581 -5.77 7.45 18.25
N PHE A 582 -6.62 8.24 17.58
CA PHE A 582 -6.28 8.92 16.32
C PHE A 582 -5.79 10.37 16.51
N CYS A 583 -5.75 10.84 17.75
CA CYS A 583 -5.40 12.20 18.09
C CYS A 583 -3.88 12.39 18.25
N PRO A 584 -3.27 13.49 17.76
CA PRO A 584 -1.84 13.75 17.93
C PRO A 584 -1.36 13.84 19.38
N THR A 585 -2.25 14.07 20.33
CA THR A 585 -1.93 14.12 21.77
C THR A 585 -1.99 12.75 22.46
N PHE A 586 -2.26 11.68 21.70
CA PHE A 586 -2.39 10.32 22.23
C PHE A 586 -1.07 9.81 22.79
N HIS A 587 -1.11 9.30 24.03
CA HIS A 587 0.01 8.63 24.69
C HIS A 587 -0.37 7.15 24.88
N GLU A 588 0.54 6.22 24.61
CA GLU A 588 0.27 4.77 24.53
C GLU A 588 -0.22 4.09 25.83
N ASP A 589 -0.37 4.83 26.94
CA ASP A 589 -0.79 4.30 28.24
C ASP A 589 -2.19 3.65 28.26
N PHE A 590 -2.97 3.78 27.18
CA PHE A 590 -4.28 3.13 27.05
C PHE A 590 -4.16 1.60 26.84
N LEU A 591 -3.13 1.12 26.14
CA LEU A 591 -2.91 -0.32 25.93
C LEU A 591 -2.32 -0.99 27.18
N SER A 592 -1.49 -0.27 27.95
CA SER A 592 -1.00 -0.72 29.25
C SER A 592 -2.13 -0.78 30.29
N PHE A 593 -3.14 0.08 30.20
CA PHE A 593 -4.33 0.02 31.06
C PHE A 593 -5.19 -1.24 30.82
N LEU A 594 -5.40 -1.64 29.56
CA LEU A 594 -6.18 -2.85 29.21
C LEU A 594 -5.44 -4.16 29.52
N THR A 595 -4.10 -4.15 29.43
CA THR A 595 -3.28 -5.35 29.67
C THR A 595 -2.78 -5.48 31.11
N CYS A 596 -2.70 -4.39 31.88
CA CYS A 596 -2.18 -4.36 33.25
C CYS A 596 -3.26 -4.15 34.32
N GLY A 597 -4.47 -4.67 34.09
CA GLY A 597 -5.57 -4.63 35.07
C GLY A 597 -5.38 -5.48 36.33
N ARG A 598 -4.16 -5.96 36.65
CA ARG A 598 -3.96 -6.90 37.79
C ARG A 598 -2.76 -6.63 38.70
N LYS A 599 -1.91 -5.63 38.45
CA LYS A 599 -0.73 -5.35 39.29
C LYS A 599 -0.82 -4.12 40.19
N ARG A 600 -1.86 -3.28 40.07
CA ARG A 600 -1.96 -2.05 40.89
C ARG A 600 -2.57 -2.24 42.28
N ALA A 601 -3.04 -3.44 42.63
CA ALA A 601 -3.66 -3.72 43.93
C ALA A 601 -2.71 -4.31 45.00
N ARG A 602 -1.39 -4.34 44.75
CA ARG A 602 -0.43 -4.98 45.68
C ARG A 602 0.79 -4.13 46.03
N ALA A 603 0.83 -2.86 45.63
CA ALA A 603 1.95 -1.95 45.95
C ALA A 603 1.61 -0.93 47.07
N ASP A 604 0.35 -0.85 47.50
CA ASP A 604 -0.12 0.13 48.50
C ASP A 604 -0.22 -0.43 49.93
N THR A 605 0.41 -1.57 50.23
CA THR A 605 0.40 -2.17 51.59
C THR A 605 1.77 -2.33 52.26
N ASP A 606 2.87 -1.93 51.63
CA ASP A 606 4.22 -2.11 52.20
C ASP A 606 4.99 -0.79 52.37
N ILE A 607 4.29 0.30 52.71
CA ILE A 607 4.93 1.55 53.17
C ILE A 607 4.20 2.02 54.43
N ASP A 608 4.39 1.32 55.54
CA ASP A 608 4.10 1.81 56.89
C ASP A 608 4.85 0.94 57.92
N ALA A 609 6.17 1.13 58.02
CA ALA A 609 6.91 0.82 59.23
C ALA A 609 8.26 1.56 59.25
N GLU A 610 8.55 2.15 60.41
CA GLU A 610 9.84 2.70 60.87
C GLU A 610 10.15 4.18 60.56
N ALA A 611 9.70 5.04 61.48
CA ALA A 611 10.53 6.09 62.06
C ALA A 611 11.20 5.52 63.34
N PRO A 612 12.38 5.99 63.80
CA PRO A 612 12.44 7.29 64.51
C PRO A 612 13.77 8.08 64.41
N GLY A 613 13.73 9.38 64.76
CA GLY A 613 14.78 9.99 65.61
C GLY A 613 15.54 11.24 65.13
N THR A 614 15.05 12.43 65.52
CA THR A 614 15.76 13.59 66.17
C THR A 614 17.06 14.20 65.57
N GLY A 615 17.07 15.54 65.39
CA GLY A 615 18.24 16.38 65.77
C GLY A 615 18.64 17.56 64.86
N ASN A 616 18.17 18.77 65.21
CA ASN A 616 18.85 20.08 65.26
C ASN A 616 19.80 20.65 64.17
N ASP A 617 19.45 21.88 63.74
CA ASP A 617 20.23 23.16 63.74
C ASP A 617 21.35 23.52 62.72
N LYS A 618 21.24 24.79 62.26
CA LYS A 618 22.24 25.78 61.72
C LYS A 618 22.59 25.67 60.22
N ALA A 619 22.43 26.68 59.34
CA ALA A 619 22.86 28.11 59.27
C ALA A 619 24.29 28.32 58.71
N TYR A 620 24.44 29.41 57.91
CA TYR A 620 25.60 29.98 57.17
C TYR A 620 25.79 29.48 55.71
N GLU A 621 25.69 30.24 54.60
CA GLU A 621 26.01 31.63 54.18
C GLU A 621 27.42 31.79 53.54
N VAL A 622 27.48 32.48 52.38
CA VAL A 622 28.57 33.37 51.85
C VAL A 622 29.62 32.84 50.81
N ASN A 623 29.52 33.43 49.59
CA ASN A 623 30.55 33.99 48.66
C ASN A 623 31.58 33.11 47.91
N ASP A 624 32.22 33.50 46.79
CA ASP A 624 32.12 34.55 45.73
C ASP A 624 33.38 34.39 44.84
N ALA A 625 33.47 35.10 43.69
CA ALA A 625 34.68 35.45 42.91
C ALA A 625 35.40 34.34 42.08
N THR A 626 35.47 34.33 40.73
CA THR A 626 36.01 35.24 39.67
C THR A 626 37.48 35.01 39.25
N ALA A 627 37.69 35.17 37.92
CA ALA A 627 38.89 35.64 37.20
C ALA A 627 39.97 34.61 36.83
N GLU A 628 40.22 34.42 35.52
CA GLU A 628 41.34 34.98 34.71
C GLU A 628 42.65 34.17 34.94
N ASP A 629 43.52 33.85 33.97
CA ASP A 629 43.97 34.60 32.80
C ASP A 629 44.89 33.70 31.92
N SER A 630 45.20 34.22 30.72
CA SER A 630 46.32 33.90 29.80
C SER A 630 46.22 32.62 28.94
N GLY A 631 46.36 32.62 27.61
CA GLY A 631 46.84 33.64 26.68
C GLY A 631 48.21 33.29 26.10
N MET A 632 48.24 32.97 24.80
CA MET A 632 49.15 33.54 23.78
C MET A 632 50.16 32.63 23.03
N ASN A 633 49.93 32.57 21.70
CA ASN A 633 50.85 32.69 20.54
C ASN A 633 51.80 31.57 20.03
N SER A 634 51.59 31.23 18.74
CA SER A 634 52.48 31.45 17.56
C SER A 634 52.49 30.23 16.62
N MET A 635 52.08 30.28 15.33
CA MET A 635 52.57 30.94 14.09
C MET A 635 53.52 30.07 13.23
N ILE A 636 53.18 29.94 11.93
CA ILE A 636 54.03 29.68 10.73
C ILE A 636 54.47 28.19 10.54
N GLY A 637 54.48 27.53 9.37
CA GLY A 637 54.25 27.84 7.95
C GLY A 637 54.93 26.75 7.07
N ASP A 638 54.53 26.65 5.79
CA ASP A 638 55.25 26.00 4.64
C ASP A 638 55.42 24.46 4.62
N ARG A 639 55.65 23.76 3.50
CA ARG A 639 55.32 23.78 2.05
C ARG A 639 55.95 22.47 1.49
N LEU A 640 55.32 21.87 0.48
CA LEU A 640 55.90 20.96 -0.55
C LEU A 640 56.70 19.70 -0.17
N HIS A 641 56.28 18.55 -0.73
CA HIS A 641 57.15 17.78 -1.64
C HIS A 641 56.36 16.97 -2.68
N ASN A 642 56.70 17.18 -3.95
CA ASN A 642 56.36 16.36 -5.13
C ASN A 642 57.28 15.13 -5.20
N HIS A 643 56.82 14.02 -5.80
CA HIS A 643 57.28 13.55 -7.12
C HIS A 643 56.79 12.11 -7.49
N LEU A 644 56.29 12.00 -8.74
CA LEU A 644 56.54 10.97 -9.78
C LEU A 644 56.20 9.48 -9.48
N ALA A 645 55.89 8.58 -10.42
CA ALA A 645 55.44 8.53 -11.82
C ALA A 645 55.43 7.03 -12.21
N ALA A 646 54.80 6.70 -13.36
CA ALA A 646 55.00 5.49 -14.20
C ALA A 646 54.38 4.17 -13.68
N ASP A 647 53.36 3.63 -14.37
CA ASP A 647 53.42 2.76 -15.57
C ASP A 647 54.02 1.37 -15.27
N THR A 648 53.20 0.31 -15.41
CA THR A 648 53.39 -0.75 -16.44
C THR A 648 52.32 -1.85 -16.34
N SER A 649 51.70 -2.11 -17.50
CA SER A 649 51.22 -3.39 -18.05
C SER A 649 51.60 -4.70 -17.35
N TYR A 650 50.70 -5.68 -17.32
CA TYR A 650 50.95 -7.05 -17.82
C TYR A 650 49.64 -7.80 -18.12
N GLU A 651 49.58 -8.33 -19.34
CA GLU A 651 48.61 -9.30 -19.88
C GLU A 651 48.87 -10.72 -19.34
N ASP A 652 47.92 -11.61 -19.66
CA ASP A 652 48.05 -13.06 -19.85
C ASP A 652 48.07 -13.97 -18.61
N GLU A 653 47.02 -14.81 -18.45
CA GLU A 653 47.00 -16.16 -19.04
C GLU A 653 45.73 -16.95 -18.62
N LEU A 654 44.99 -17.43 -19.63
CA LEU A 654 44.09 -18.59 -19.53
C LEU A 654 44.93 -19.87 -19.44
N PRO A 655 44.36 -20.96 -18.90
CA PRO A 655 44.06 -22.06 -19.83
C PRO A 655 42.70 -22.70 -19.57
N GLY A 656 41.99 -22.98 -20.66
CA GLY A 656 40.83 -23.86 -20.65
C GLY A 656 41.21 -25.34 -20.74
N MET A 657 40.29 -26.21 -20.36
CA MET A 657 40.03 -27.47 -21.07
C MET A 657 38.70 -28.11 -20.62
N ASN A 658 37.81 -28.29 -21.61
CA ASN A 658 37.01 -29.48 -21.93
C ASN A 658 36.12 -30.11 -20.85
N SER A 659 34.78 -30.22 -20.95
CA SER A 659 33.85 -30.69 -21.99
C SER A 659 33.07 -31.91 -21.47
N VAL A 660 31.80 -32.03 -21.88
CA VAL A 660 30.93 -33.23 -21.83
C VAL A 660 30.24 -33.44 -20.46
N ARG A 661 28.91 -33.41 -20.30
CA ARG A 661 27.92 -34.32 -20.90
C ARG A 661 26.49 -33.85 -20.62
N THR A 662 25.65 -33.99 -21.63
CA THR A 662 24.19 -34.03 -21.61
C THR A 662 23.65 -35.22 -20.81
N SER A 663 22.54 -35.03 -20.09
CA SER A 663 21.50 -36.05 -19.93
C SER A 663 20.18 -35.42 -19.52
N THR A 664 19.22 -35.51 -20.45
CA THR A 664 17.77 -35.49 -20.25
C THR A 664 17.32 -36.48 -19.18
N LEU A 665 16.47 -36.02 -18.26
CA LEU A 665 15.16 -36.59 -17.91
C LEU A 665 14.33 -35.54 -17.17
#